data_AF-A0A352NSE7-F1
#
_entry.id   AF-A0A352NSE7-F1
#
_cell.length_a   1.000
_cell.length_b   1.000
_cell.length_c   1.000
_cell.angle_alpha   90.00
_cell.angle_beta   90.00
_cell.angle_gamma   90.00
#
_symmetry.space_group_name_H-M   'P 1'
#
loop_
_entity.id
_entity.type
_entity.pdbx_description
1 polymer ?
#
loop_
_entity_poly.entity_id
_entity_poly.type
_entity_poly.pdbx_seq_one_letter_code
_entity_poly.pdbx_strand_id
1 'polypeptide(L)'
;MRDMDFITVFGIFSTVIVTVIGVGVFSYPREVVSIAGTDGSVVTVAAGFLAYVLIYIAYRTIKSNGYNKLSTILENNFGKIFGGILAVIFAVYNIFTISVGMRIFIEVIKMYLLEKTPTEFLVIVTIFLGIYLVRSKLENLIKFNEVSFWILFISIGLIFLFTLNKTDFTNNLPIFTNKPYVYITALKSAIYNFAGIEIIYIIGPFIKNKSGINKAIVKSILFITIFYVIVVVFSLAIFSKEQTKILLWPTITMINSINVEGAFIERWEGVVMALWVIFYFTTFSNIYYLSSDIVKDVFRLGDVKLSSALIAPIIYMIALYPQNIAQLYAISNKFIPPLFIYSLIILPIVLLLFGKAKKKGNVNKIMSLLLICTLLTGCWDKVEIERTELVSIIGIDAGVDIAKKKKFRDMKPTDPLTSIDLKKFHVTFGIPDLSKLEPGKGGVSKDKYISVDGYSIQDAVSNAIAKSSRFMRFSHTKLLILGENLMKYPDAVKEAIDYLQREPSLNRNMYIVMSEGDAEKYVTFNMPIETSAENYILGMVESDLKDNTVVPVTLNDFLVQMSENGNSMVPRIVVDKDSKNIKISGTFIIKNFAQKGTFNSVQTSNIELLKGILKGGKKMIYLEGHPVDIRIDNTDRKIRVLQENGRLVFDVHLYIEGQIKNYYTGNETLSVDKLNQIQQYFNESIGKECKSVIKSTQREFQVDPIGFREYIEKYHPFLWKQVKNDWNDTYKNAVVNINVNTNIRRIGVTK
;
A
#
# COMPACT_ATOMS: atom_id res chain seq x y z
N MET A 1 14.99 10.88 -49.63
CA MET A 1 13.53 10.90 -49.36
C MET A 1 12.99 9.51 -49.01
N ARG A 2 13.72 8.66 -48.25
CA ARG A 2 13.23 7.33 -47.82
C ARG A 2 13.59 7.12 -46.35
N ASP A 3 12.68 6.48 -45.59
CA ASP A 3 12.77 6.01 -44.19
C ASP A 3 12.66 7.00 -43.01
N MET A 4 11.79 8.02 -43.07
CA MET A 4 11.55 8.89 -41.90
C MET A 4 10.30 8.54 -41.07
N ASP A 5 9.34 7.80 -41.61
CA ASP A 5 8.09 7.52 -40.91
C ASP A 5 7.96 6.01 -40.61
N PHE A 6 8.30 5.58 -39.38
CA PHE A 6 8.29 4.16 -38.99
C PHE A 6 7.40 3.84 -37.77
N ILE A 7 7.05 4.83 -36.95
CA ILE A 7 6.30 4.62 -35.70
C ILE A 7 4.82 4.35 -35.99
N THR A 8 4.28 3.29 -35.39
CA THR A 8 2.87 2.88 -35.51
C THR A 8 1.98 3.63 -34.50
N VAL A 9 0.65 3.57 -34.67
CA VAL A 9 -0.30 4.11 -33.68
C VAL A 9 -0.12 3.44 -32.31
N PHE A 10 0.14 2.13 -32.31
CA PHE A 10 0.41 1.39 -31.08
C PHE A 10 1.75 1.80 -30.45
N GLY A 11 2.80 2.02 -31.25
CA GLY A 11 4.09 2.50 -30.76
C GLY A 11 4.02 3.87 -30.08
N ILE A 12 3.16 4.78 -30.56
CA ILE A 12 2.86 6.04 -29.86
C ILE A 12 2.16 5.73 -28.54
N PHE A 13 1.13 4.88 -28.61
CA PHE A 13 0.30 4.54 -27.47
C PHE A 13 1.12 3.97 -26.32
N SER A 14 1.92 2.92 -26.59
CA SER A 14 2.78 2.25 -25.62
C SER A 14 3.87 3.18 -25.09
N THR A 15 4.58 3.91 -25.97
CA THR A 15 5.69 4.78 -25.57
C THR A 15 5.22 5.90 -24.64
N VAL A 16 4.10 6.57 -24.93
CA VAL A 16 3.58 7.61 -24.02
C VAL A 16 3.23 7.01 -22.66
N ILE A 17 2.59 5.84 -22.63
CA ILE A 17 2.18 5.18 -21.38
C ILE A 17 3.38 4.78 -20.52
N VAL A 18 4.35 4.05 -21.08
CA VAL A 18 5.52 3.56 -20.31
C VAL A 18 6.53 4.67 -20.00
N THR A 19 6.42 5.83 -20.65
CA THR A 19 7.22 7.01 -20.29
C THR A 19 6.61 7.78 -19.12
N VAL A 20 5.28 7.87 -19.06
CA VAL A 20 4.58 8.62 -18.01
C VAL A 20 4.43 7.79 -16.74
N ILE A 21 4.04 6.53 -16.86
CA ILE A 21 3.90 5.62 -15.73
C ILE A 21 5.28 5.07 -15.39
N GLY A 22 6.01 5.81 -14.55
CA GLY A 22 7.30 5.43 -13.99
C GLY A 22 7.25 5.36 -12.46
N VAL A 23 8.34 5.75 -11.79
CA VAL A 23 8.47 5.71 -10.31
C VAL A 23 7.47 6.59 -9.55
N GLY A 24 6.90 7.62 -10.18
CA GLY A 24 5.90 8.50 -9.55
C GLY A 24 4.63 7.76 -9.13
N VAL A 25 4.28 6.65 -9.81
CA VAL A 25 3.11 5.82 -9.46
C VAL A 25 3.16 5.31 -8.01
N PHE A 26 4.36 5.17 -7.43
CA PHE A 26 4.53 4.63 -6.09
C PHE A 26 4.10 5.62 -5.01
N SER A 27 4.41 6.90 -5.17
CA SER A 27 4.03 7.97 -4.25
C SER A 27 2.71 8.64 -4.62
N TYR A 28 2.20 8.43 -5.83
CA TYR A 28 1.04 9.16 -6.35
C TYR A 28 -0.19 9.16 -5.44
N PRO A 29 -0.65 8.02 -4.87
CA PRO A 29 -1.80 8.03 -3.96
C PRO A 29 -1.57 8.93 -2.75
N ARG A 30 -0.38 8.89 -2.16
CA ARG A 30 -0.02 9.74 -1.02
C ARG A 30 -0.09 11.22 -1.40
N GLU A 31 0.47 11.58 -2.55
CA GLU A 31 0.52 12.97 -3.02
C GLU A 31 -0.89 13.56 -3.16
N VAL A 32 -1.81 12.87 -3.84
CA VAL A 32 -3.17 13.39 -4.03
C VAL A 32 -4.04 13.28 -2.78
N VAL A 33 -3.91 12.19 -1.99
CA VAL A 33 -4.72 11.98 -0.77
C VAL A 33 -4.27 12.88 0.38
N SER A 34 -2.99 13.25 0.44
CA SER A 34 -2.50 14.21 1.45
C SER A 34 -3.13 15.60 1.33
N ILE A 35 -3.55 15.98 0.12
CA ILE A 35 -4.18 17.27 -0.15
C ILE A 35 -5.70 17.14 -0.24
N ALA A 36 -6.20 16.23 -1.07
CA ALA A 36 -7.63 16.09 -1.39
C ALA A 36 -8.35 15.00 -0.59
N GLY A 37 -7.66 14.21 0.23
CA GLY A 37 -8.26 13.08 0.94
C GLY A 37 -8.86 12.06 -0.01
N THR A 38 -10.10 11.65 0.25
CA THR A 38 -10.88 10.69 -0.55
C THR A 38 -11.15 11.17 -1.99
N ASP A 39 -11.08 12.48 -2.25
CA ASP A 39 -11.27 13.07 -3.58
C ASP A 39 -10.03 12.94 -4.49
N GLY A 40 -8.97 12.23 -4.05
CA GLY A 40 -7.75 12.05 -4.82
C GLY A 40 -8.01 11.54 -6.24
N SER A 41 -8.92 10.58 -6.42
CA SER A 41 -9.29 10.02 -7.73
C SER A 41 -9.99 11.04 -8.64
N VAL A 42 -10.85 11.90 -8.07
CA VAL A 42 -11.50 13.00 -8.81
C VAL A 42 -10.45 13.99 -9.31
N VAL A 43 -9.48 14.35 -8.46
CA VAL A 43 -8.36 15.22 -8.84
C VAL A 43 -7.52 14.56 -9.94
N THR A 44 -7.29 13.26 -9.88
CA THR A 44 -6.60 12.50 -10.94
C THR A 44 -7.30 12.61 -12.28
N VAL A 45 -8.63 12.51 -12.33
CA VAL A 45 -9.40 12.67 -13.58
C VAL A 45 -9.22 14.09 -14.15
N ALA A 46 -9.31 15.12 -13.29
CA ALA A 46 -9.08 16.51 -13.71
C ALA A 46 -7.64 16.71 -14.21
N ALA A 47 -6.65 16.10 -13.56
CA ALA A 47 -5.25 16.11 -14.00
C ALA A 47 -5.07 15.42 -15.35
N GLY A 48 -5.75 14.30 -15.59
CA GLY A 48 -5.78 13.60 -16.88
C GLY A 48 -6.34 14.46 -18.01
N PHE A 49 -7.44 15.17 -17.76
CA PHE A 49 -7.99 16.12 -18.74
C PHE A 49 -7.01 17.26 -19.04
N LEU A 50 -6.40 17.84 -18.01
CA LEU A 50 -5.37 18.88 -18.20
C LEU A 50 -4.16 18.34 -18.97
N ALA A 51 -3.69 17.13 -18.65
CA ALA A 51 -2.60 16.48 -19.36
C ALA A 51 -2.93 16.26 -20.84
N TYR A 52 -4.18 15.89 -21.16
CA TYR A 52 -4.65 15.80 -22.54
C TYR A 52 -4.55 17.14 -23.27
N VAL A 53 -4.97 18.24 -22.63
CA VAL A 53 -4.84 19.59 -23.21
C VAL A 53 -3.36 19.92 -23.48
N LEU A 54 -2.47 19.65 -22.52
CA LEU A 54 -1.03 19.94 -22.65
C LEU A 54 -0.37 19.14 -23.78
N ILE A 55 -0.59 17.82 -23.85
CA ILE A 55 -0.02 16.99 -24.93
C ILE A 55 -0.65 17.35 -26.29
N TYR A 56 -1.92 17.76 -26.32
CA TYR A 56 -2.57 18.21 -27.55
C TYR A 56 -1.96 19.53 -28.06
N ILE A 57 -1.64 20.47 -27.17
CA ILE A 57 -0.92 21.69 -27.50
C ILE A 57 0.46 21.33 -28.09
N ALA A 58 1.22 20.45 -27.43
CA ALA A 58 2.51 19.98 -27.94
C ALA A 58 2.40 19.32 -29.32
N TYR A 59 1.39 18.47 -29.53
CA TYR A 59 1.10 17.89 -30.84
C TYR A 59 0.80 18.96 -31.91
N ARG A 60 -0.03 19.96 -31.58
CA ARG A 60 -0.36 21.06 -32.48
C ARG A 60 0.89 21.85 -32.87
N THR A 61 1.81 22.06 -31.94
CA THR A 61 3.12 22.68 -32.18
C THR A 61 3.94 21.91 -33.19
N ILE A 62 4.03 20.59 -33.03
CA ILE A 62 4.75 19.72 -33.97
C ILE A 62 4.10 19.78 -35.35
N LYS A 63 2.77 19.72 -35.42
CA LYS A 63 2.01 19.77 -36.67
C LYS A 63 2.18 21.10 -37.42
N SER A 64 2.08 22.24 -36.73
CA SER A 64 2.21 23.57 -37.35
C SER A 64 3.62 23.82 -37.89
N ASN A 65 4.64 23.20 -37.28
CA ASN A 65 6.02 23.32 -37.71
C ASN A 65 6.48 22.18 -38.63
N GLY A 66 5.55 21.53 -39.34
CA GLY A 66 5.86 20.56 -40.39
C GLY A 66 6.42 19.22 -39.87
N TYR A 67 6.07 18.84 -38.64
CA TYR A 67 6.56 17.62 -37.98
C TYR A 67 8.09 17.58 -37.83
N ASN A 68 8.74 18.73 -37.67
CA ASN A 68 10.16 18.78 -37.35
C ASN A 68 10.42 18.45 -35.88
N LYS A 69 11.67 18.09 -35.56
CA LYS A 69 12.13 17.88 -34.18
C LYS A 69 12.05 19.17 -33.37
N LEU A 70 11.89 19.05 -32.05
CA LEU A 70 11.83 20.20 -31.13
C LEU A 70 13.05 21.14 -31.27
N SER A 71 14.26 20.58 -31.35
CA SER A 71 15.51 21.33 -31.58
C SER A 71 15.44 22.19 -32.84
N THR A 72 14.99 21.61 -33.96
CA THR A 72 14.83 22.29 -35.24
C THR A 72 13.71 23.33 -35.19
N ILE A 73 12.61 23.04 -34.50
CA ILE A 73 11.51 24.00 -34.31
C ILE A 73 12.02 25.24 -33.56
N LEU A 74 12.79 25.04 -32.50
CA LEU A 74 13.35 26.13 -31.70
C LEU A 74 14.37 26.96 -32.48
N GLU A 75 15.27 26.29 -33.22
CA GLU A 75 16.25 26.98 -34.08
C GLU A 75 15.55 27.79 -35.20
N ASN A 76 14.48 27.26 -35.80
CA ASN A 76 13.73 27.95 -36.85
C ASN A 76 12.98 29.18 -36.35
N ASN A 77 12.38 29.11 -35.16
CA ASN A 77 11.52 30.19 -34.64
C ASN A 77 12.32 31.29 -33.93
N PHE A 78 13.44 30.96 -33.30
CA PHE A 78 14.20 31.91 -32.47
C PHE A 78 15.67 32.07 -32.87
N GLY A 79 16.09 31.42 -33.96
CA GLY A 79 17.48 31.38 -34.37
C GLY A 79 18.34 30.46 -33.49
N LYS A 80 19.58 30.25 -33.94
CA LYS A 80 20.50 29.27 -33.38
C LYS A 80 20.83 29.48 -31.90
N ILE A 81 21.05 30.73 -31.47
CA ILE A 81 21.51 31.04 -30.11
C ILE A 81 20.35 30.92 -29.12
N PHE A 82 19.28 31.71 -29.30
CA PHE A 82 18.16 31.72 -28.37
C PHE A 82 17.37 30.40 -28.40
N GLY A 83 17.14 29.83 -29.59
CA GLY A 83 16.55 28.50 -29.73
C GLY A 83 17.40 27.41 -29.06
N GLY A 84 18.73 27.52 -29.15
CA GLY A 84 19.66 26.64 -28.45
C GLY A 84 19.53 26.74 -26.92
N ILE A 85 19.44 27.95 -26.36
CA ILE A 85 19.26 28.17 -24.91
C ILE A 85 17.95 27.52 -24.42
N LEU A 86 16.84 27.75 -25.12
CA LEU A 86 15.55 27.16 -24.77
C LEU A 86 15.60 25.62 -24.81
N ALA A 87 16.24 25.06 -25.84
CA ALA A 87 16.44 23.62 -25.97
C ALA A 87 17.29 23.04 -24.83
N VAL A 88 18.34 23.75 -24.39
CA VAL A 88 19.17 23.34 -23.24
C VAL A 88 18.38 23.40 -21.95
N ILE A 89 17.58 24.44 -21.68
CA ILE A 89 16.73 24.51 -20.47
C ILE A 89 15.78 23.31 -20.44
N PHE A 90 15.16 22.98 -21.58
CA PHE A 90 14.31 21.81 -21.69
C PHE A 90 15.07 20.50 -21.46
N ALA A 91 16.29 20.36 -21.99
CA ALA A 91 17.13 19.19 -21.72
C ALA A 91 17.53 19.10 -20.25
N VAL A 92 17.89 20.21 -19.59
CA VAL A 92 18.23 20.26 -18.16
C VAL A 92 17.06 19.80 -17.29
N TYR A 93 15.83 20.23 -17.61
CA TYR A 93 14.63 19.74 -16.94
C TYR A 93 14.48 18.21 -17.04
N ASN A 94 14.64 17.67 -18.23
CA ASN A 94 14.52 16.23 -18.46
C ASN A 94 15.63 15.46 -17.73
N ILE A 95 16.88 15.94 -17.80
CA ILE A 95 18.04 15.36 -17.09
C ILE A 95 17.82 15.37 -15.58
N PHE A 96 17.35 16.49 -15.02
CA PHE A 96 17.06 16.59 -13.59
C PHE A 96 15.95 15.63 -13.17
N THR A 97 14.88 15.54 -13.97
CA THR A 97 13.73 14.65 -13.69
C THR A 97 14.15 13.19 -13.69
N ILE A 98 14.93 12.74 -14.69
CA ILE A 98 15.42 11.35 -14.71
C ILE A 98 16.42 11.08 -13.60
N SER A 99 17.28 12.04 -13.22
CA SER A 99 18.19 11.87 -12.08
C SER A 99 17.47 11.70 -10.75
N VAL A 100 16.44 12.51 -10.50
CA VAL A 100 15.60 12.37 -9.30
C VAL A 100 14.87 11.03 -9.32
N GLY A 101 14.24 10.68 -10.45
CA GLY A 101 13.57 9.40 -10.63
C GLY A 101 14.51 8.21 -10.42
N MET A 102 15.75 8.32 -10.89
CA MET A 102 16.80 7.33 -10.70
C MET A 102 17.17 7.12 -9.24
N ARG A 103 17.30 8.22 -8.50
CA ARG A 103 17.59 8.12 -7.07
C ARG A 103 16.44 7.47 -6.32
N ILE A 104 15.18 7.84 -6.61
CA ILE A 104 13.99 7.20 -6.02
C ILE A 104 13.96 5.70 -6.33
N PHE A 105 14.17 5.33 -7.60
CA PHE A 105 14.20 3.93 -8.04
C PHE A 105 15.23 3.10 -7.27
N ILE A 106 16.43 3.64 -7.10
CA ILE A 106 17.53 2.93 -6.43
C ILE A 106 17.26 2.78 -4.93
N GLU A 107 16.69 3.80 -4.29
CA GLU A 107 16.29 3.71 -2.88
C GLU A 107 15.21 2.64 -2.67
N VAL A 108 14.24 2.54 -3.59
CA VAL A 108 13.23 1.47 -3.58
C VAL A 108 13.91 0.10 -3.74
N ILE A 109 14.80 -0.06 -4.72
CA ILE A 109 15.53 -1.32 -4.91
C ILE A 109 16.34 -1.70 -3.67
N LYS A 110 17.05 -0.75 -3.06
CA LYS A 110 17.84 -1.02 -1.85
C LYS A 110 16.96 -1.37 -0.66
N MET A 111 15.80 -0.74 -0.55
CA MET A 111 14.90 -0.98 0.57
C MET A 111 14.27 -2.39 0.54
N TYR A 112 14.04 -2.96 -0.64
CA TYR A 112 13.27 -4.20 -0.79
C TYR A 112 14.03 -5.38 -1.42
N LEU A 113 15.11 -5.15 -2.17
CA LEU A 113 15.78 -6.20 -2.96
C LEU A 113 17.29 -6.27 -2.73
N LEU A 114 17.99 -5.13 -2.84
CA LEU A 114 19.45 -5.04 -2.87
C LEU A 114 19.99 -4.22 -1.69
N GLU A 115 19.67 -4.66 -0.48
CA GLU A 115 19.96 -3.93 0.77
C GLU A 115 21.43 -3.59 0.97
N LYS A 116 22.36 -4.46 0.54
CA LYS A 116 23.79 -4.29 0.79
C LYS A 116 24.54 -3.70 -0.40
N THR A 117 23.92 -3.64 -1.59
CA THR A 117 24.57 -3.04 -2.76
C THR A 117 24.70 -1.51 -2.60
N PRO A 118 25.91 -0.94 -2.82
CA PRO A 118 26.12 0.50 -2.78
C PRO A 118 25.23 1.25 -3.78
N THR A 119 24.76 2.43 -3.38
CA THR A 119 23.86 3.25 -4.21
C THR A 119 24.57 3.67 -5.50
N GLU A 120 25.84 4.06 -5.41
CA GLU A 120 26.70 4.49 -6.50
C GLU A 120 26.79 3.43 -7.60
N PHE A 121 26.91 2.15 -7.22
CA PHE A 121 27.00 1.04 -8.15
C PHE A 121 25.70 0.87 -8.94
N LEU A 122 24.55 0.86 -8.25
CA LEU A 122 23.23 0.77 -8.89
C LEU A 122 22.98 1.96 -9.85
N VAL A 123 23.46 3.16 -9.47
CA VAL A 123 23.40 4.35 -10.33
C VAL A 123 24.20 4.10 -11.61
N ILE A 124 25.45 3.67 -11.48
CA ILE A 124 26.36 3.43 -12.61
C ILE A 124 25.80 2.38 -13.56
N VAL A 125 25.35 1.24 -13.04
CA VAL A 125 24.78 0.14 -13.85
C VAL A 125 23.58 0.62 -14.65
N THR A 126 22.67 1.35 -14.01
CA THR A 126 21.46 1.86 -14.68
C THR A 126 21.79 2.87 -15.78
N ILE A 127 22.77 3.76 -15.56
CA ILE A 127 23.26 4.69 -16.59
C ILE A 127 23.88 3.93 -17.76
N PHE A 128 24.71 2.92 -17.50
CA PHE A 128 25.33 2.13 -18.57
C PHE A 128 24.31 1.38 -19.42
N LEU A 129 23.29 0.80 -18.79
CA LEU A 129 22.17 0.17 -19.51
C LEU A 129 21.41 1.20 -20.37
N GLY A 130 21.18 2.40 -19.83
CA GLY A 130 20.57 3.50 -20.59
C GLY A 130 21.43 3.91 -21.79
N ILE A 131 22.74 4.07 -21.60
CA ILE A 131 23.67 4.39 -22.69
C ILE A 131 23.59 3.30 -23.77
N TYR A 132 23.61 2.03 -23.38
CA TYR A 132 23.52 0.91 -24.32
C TYR A 132 22.25 1.00 -25.18
N LEU A 133 21.09 1.24 -24.55
CA LEU A 133 19.82 1.34 -25.27
C LEU A 133 19.74 2.62 -26.13
N VAL A 134 20.20 3.76 -25.63
CA VAL A 134 20.17 5.05 -26.36
C VAL A 134 21.12 5.07 -27.56
N ARG A 135 22.22 4.31 -27.51
CA ARG A 135 23.12 4.14 -28.67
C ARG A 135 22.46 3.37 -29.82
N SER A 136 21.33 2.71 -29.57
CA SER A 136 20.53 2.05 -30.61
C SER A 136 19.65 3.05 -31.37
N LYS A 137 19.05 2.62 -32.50
CA LYS A 137 18.14 3.48 -33.27
C LYS A 137 16.84 3.69 -32.49
N LEU A 138 16.18 4.85 -32.71
CA LEU A 138 14.88 5.15 -32.09
C LEU A 138 13.84 4.04 -32.31
N GLU A 139 13.88 3.35 -33.45
CA GLU A 139 13.02 2.19 -33.73
C GLU A 139 13.14 1.07 -32.70
N ASN A 140 14.35 0.78 -32.22
CA ASN A 140 14.57 -0.27 -31.22
C ASN A 140 13.99 0.13 -29.87
N LEU A 141 14.09 1.41 -29.51
CA LEU A 141 13.48 1.96 -28.29
C LEU A 141 11.95 1.85 -28.33
N ILE A 142 11.32 2.16 -29.48
CA ILE A 142 9.87 2.01 -29.64
C ILE A 142 9.43 0.54 -29.54
N LYS A 143 10.15 -0.39 -30.20
CA LYS A 143 9.86 -1.83 -30.10
C LYS A 143 10.03 -2.34 -28.67
N PHE A 144 11.05 -1.87 -27.95
CA PHE A 144 11.22 -2.17 -26.53
C PHE A 144 10.00 -1.70 -25.72
N ASN A 145 9.53 -0.46 -25.92
CA ASN A 145 8.34 0.05 -25.25
C ASN A 145 7.06 -0.75 -25.57
N GLU A 146 6.88 -1.20 -26.82
CA GLU A 146 5.74 -2.04 -27.23
C GLU A 146 5.73 -3.40 -26.50
N VAL A 147 6.90 -4.02 -26.33
CA VAL A 147 7.04 -5.29 -25.58
C VAL A 147 6.87 -5.05 -24.08
N SER A 148 7.54 -4.03 -23.53
CA SER A 148 7.44 -3.67 -22.12
C SER A 148 5.99 -3.39 -21.72
N PHE A 149 5.21 -2.66 -22.54
CA PHE A 149 3.81 -2.37 -22.24
C PHE A 149 3.01 -3.62 -21.84
N TRP A 150 3.08 -4.69 -22.63
CA TRP A 150 2.33 -5.92 -22.33
C TRP A 150 2.81 -6.61 -21.06
N ILE A 151 4.13 -6.76 -20.91
CA ILE A 151 4.74 -7.37 -19.72
C ILE A 151 4.30 -6.62 -18.45
N LEU A 152 4.32 -5.29 -18.51
CA LEU A 152 4.02 -4.43 -17.38
C LEU A 152 2.53 -4.47 -17.00
N PHE A 153 1.62 -4.22 -17.95
CA PHE A 153 0.21 -4.03 -17.62
C PHE A 153 -0.58 -5.34 -17.48
N ILE A 154 -0.16 -6.44 -18.10
CA ILE A 154 -0.73 -7.77 -17.80
C ILE A 154 -0.38 -8.14 -16.36
N SER A 155 0.88 -7.97 -15.96
CA SER A 155 1.32 -8.30 -14.61
C SER A 155 0.61 -7.46 -13.55
N ILE A 156 0.49 -6.14 -13.77
CA ILE A 156 -0.26 -5.28 -12.84
C ILE A 156 -1.76 -5.62 -12.82
N GLY A 157 -2.36 -5.98 -13.96
CA GLY A 157 -3.75 -6.44 -14.00
C GLY A 157 -3.98 -7.66 -13.09
N LEU A 158 -3.07 -8.63 -13.11
CA LEU A 158 -3.12 -9.80 -12.22
C LEU A 158 -2.97 -9.43 -10.75
N ILE A 159 -2.04 -8.52 -10.44
CA ILE A 159 -1.83 -8.01 -9.08
C ILE A 159 -3.12 -7.40 -8.54
N PHE A 160 -3.75 -6.47 -9.28
CA PHE A 160 -5.00 -5.85 -8.85
C PHE A 160 -6.14 -6.86 -8.67
N LEU A 161 -6.19 -7.89 -9.52
CA LEU A 161 -7.17 -8.97 -9.40
C LEU A 161 -7.04 -9.71 -8.07
N PHE A 162 -5.81 -10.03 -7.63
CA PHE A 162 -5.58 -10.68 -6.34
C PHE A 162 -5.86 -9.76 -5.15
N THR A 163 -5.74 -8.44 -5.33
CA THR A 163 -6.03 -7.46 -4.27
C THR A 163 -7.52 -7.32 -3.97
N LEU A 164 -8.43 -7.64 -4.90
CA LEU A 164 -9.88 -7.45 -4.73
C LEU A 164 -10.43 -8.13 -3.47
N ASN A 165 -9.91 -9.29 -3.10
CA ASN A 165 -10.41 -10.08 -1.96
C ASN A 165 -10.22 -9.41 -0.59
N LYS A 166 -9.38 -8.38 -0.47
CA LYS A 166 -9.05 -7.70 0.80
C LYS A 166 -9.33 -6.20 0.79
N THR A 167 -10.21 -5.73 -0.09
CA THR A 167 -10.46 -4.29 -0.29
C THR A 167 -11.80 -3.84 0.29
N ASP A 168 -11.80 -2.74 1.07
CA ASP A 168 -13.04 -2.04 1.45
C ASP A 168 -13.17 -0.75 0.63
N PHE A 169 -13.91 -0.82 -0.47
CA PHE A 169 -14.14 0.33 -1.34
C PHE A 169 -14.88 1.48 -0.66
N THR A 170 -15.57 1.25 0.46
CA THR A 170 -16.25 2.33 1.21
C THR A 170 -15.26 3.33 1.79
N ASN A 171 -13.97 2.98 1.91
CA ASN A 171 -12.90 3.91 2.30
C ASN A 171 -12.63 5.02 1.26
N ASN A 172 -13.22 4.93 0.06
CA ASN A 172 -13.21 6.02 -0.92
C ASN A 172 -14.29 7.08 -0.65
N LEU A 173 -15.20 6.83 0.31
CA LEU A 173 -16.24 7.75 0.70
C LEU A 173 -15.81 8.56 1.94
N PRO A 174 -16.31 9.80 2.09
CA PRO A 174 -17.21 10.52 1.19
C PRO A 174 -16.46 11.21 0.04
N ILE A 175 -17.12 11.39 -1.10
CA ILE A 175 -16.60 12.19 -2.23
C ILE A 175 -17.21 13.59 -2.28
N PHE A 176 -16.51 14.53 -2.89
CA PHE A 176 -16.89 15.93 -3.07
C PHE A 176 -17.12 16.72 -1.78
N THR A 177 -16.29 16.49 -0.76
CA THR A 177 -16.47 17.12 0.57
C THR A 177 -15.55 18.31 0.84
N ASN A 178 -14.56 18.52 -0.01
CA ASN A 178 -13.53 19.54 0.14
C ASN A 178 -13.96 20.91 -0.39
N LYS A 179 -13.23 21.95 0.03
CA LYS A 179 -13.41 23.32 -0.49
C LYS A 179 -12.76 23.46 -1.88
N PRO A 180 -13.28 24.32 -2.79
CA PRO A 180 -12.76 24.47 -4.16
C PRO A 180 -11.23 24.67 -4.28
N TYR A 181 -10.61 25.45 -3.37
CA TYR A 181 -9.17 25.69 -3.42
C TYR A 181 -8.33 24.42 -3.19
N VAL A 182 -8.86 23.42 -2.48
CA VAL A 182 -8.17 22.15 -2.22
C VAL A 182 -7.99 21.39 -3.54
N TYR A 183 -9.01 21.36 -4.39
CA TYR A 183 -8.93 20.72 -5.70
C TYR A 183 -7.89 21.40 -6.60
N ILE A 184 -7.79 22.73 -6.58
CA ILE A 184 -6.80 23.46 -7.38
C ILE A 184 -5.38 23.15 -6.89
N THR A 185 -5.15 23.16 -5.58
CA THR A 185 -3.84 22.82 -5.00
C THR A 185 -3.47 21.36 -5.29
N ALA A 186 -4.42 20.43 -5.16
CA ALA A 186 -4.22 19.03 -5.46
C ALA A 186 -3.96 18.80 -6.95
N LEU A 187 -4.66 19.51 -7.84
CA LEU A 187 -4.47 19.44 -9.29
C LEU A 187 -3.05 19.89 -9.70
N LYS A 188 -2.52 20.95 -9.06
CA LYS A 188 -1.13 21.40 -9.26
C LYS A 188 -0.11 20.32 -8.90
N SER A 189 -0.36 19.53 -7.85
CA SER A 189 0.50 18.41 -7.48
C SER A 189 0.30 17.22 -8.43
N ALA A 190 -0.96 16.91 -8.77
CA ALA A 190 -1.31 15.73 -9.54
C ALA A 190 -0.78 15.78 -10.98
N ILE A 191 -0.76 16.96 -11.60
CA ILE A 191 -0.31 17.12 -12.99
C ILE A 191 1.17 16.74 -13.19
N TYR A 192 2.00 16.85 -12.15
CA TYR A 192 3.42 16.47 -12.22
C TYR A 192 3.64 14.98 -12.47
N ASN A 193 2.69 14.13 -12.06
CA ASN A 193 2.75 12.68 -12.34
C ASN A 193 2.40 12.32 -13.78
N PHE A 194 1.96 13.30 -14.58
CA PHE A 194 1.83 13.19 -16.02
C PHE A 194 3.07 13.71 -16.77
N ALA A 195 4.16 14.06 -16.05
CA ALA A 195 5.46 14.30 -16.68
C ALA A 195 5.87 13.09 -17.52
N GLY A 196 6.49 13.35 -18.67
CA GLY A 196 6.82 12.33 -19.68
C GLY A 196 5.96 12.42 -20.94
N ILE A 197 4.82 13.14 -20.92
CA ILE A 197 4.03 13.43 -22.13
C ILE A 197 4.82 14.22 -23.18
N GLU A 198 5.89 14.90 -22.76
CA GLU A 198 6.90 15.56 -23.59
C GLU A 198 7.54 14.62 -24.62
N ILE A 199 7.50 13.31 -24.40
CA ILE A 199 8.00 12.30 -25.34
C ILE A 199 7.33 12.41 -26.72
N ILE A 200 6.18 13.08 -26.83
CA ILE A 200 5.55 13.40 -28.10
C ILE A 200 6.48 14.20 -29.03
N TYR A 201 7.38 15.03 -28.48
CA TYR A 201 8.33 15.84 -29.26
C TYR A 201 9.39 15.02 -30.00
N ILE A 202 9.69 13.82 -29.51
CA ILE A 202 10.63 12.92 -30.17
C ILE A 202 9.93 11.92 -31.09
N ILE A 203 8.77 11.38 -30.69
CA ILE A 203 8.07 10.40 -31.53
C ILE A 203 7.27 11.07 -32.66
N GLY A 204 6.70 12.25 -32.41
CA GLY A 204 5.85 13.01 -33.33
C GLY A 204 6.38 13.13 -34.77
N PRO A 205 7.67 13.49 -34.96
CA PRO A 205 8.29 13.61 -36.28
C PRO A 205 8.36 12.33 -37.13
N PHE A 206 8.33 11.14 -36.52
CA PHE A 206 8.66 9.86 -37.19
C PHE A 206 7.46 8.92 -37.39
N ILE A 207 6.23 9.46 -37.38
CA ILE A 207 5.00 8.66 -37.37
C ILE A 207 4.51 8.34 -38.78
N LYS A 208 4.28 7.05 -39.06
CA LYS A 208 3.73 6.51 -40.33
C LYS A 208 2.41 7.18 -40.74
N ASN A 209 1.44 7.21 -39.83
CA ASN A 209 0.12 7.76 -40.09
C ASN A 209 -0.20 8.96 -39.19
N LYS A 210 0.02 10.16 -39.73
CA LYS A 210 -0.16 11.42 -39.02
C LYS A 210 -1.62 11.72 -38.62
N SER A 211 -2.60 11.09 -39.27
CA SER A 211 -4.03 11.20 -38.90
C SER A 211 -4.37 10.40 -37.64
N GLY A 212 -3.62 9.34 -37.34
CA GLY A 212 -3.83 8.49 -36.17
C GLY A 212 -3.31 9.06 -34.85
N ILE A 213 -2.49 10.11 -34.89
CA ILE A 213 -1.78 10.65 -33.72
C ILE A 213 -2.75 11.11 -32.64
N ASN A 214 -3.79 11.86 -33.00
CA ASN A 214 -4.79 12.33 -32.04
C ASN A 214 -5.50 11.17 -31.34
N LYS A 215 -5.86 10.12 -32.10
CA LYS A 215 -6.49 8.92 -31.54
C LYS A 215 -5.54 8.20 -30.57
N ALA A 216 -4.25 8.12 -30.90
CA ALA A 216 -3.24 7.54 -30.02
C ALA A 216 -3.10 8.35 -28.72
N ILE A 217 -2.95 9.68 -28.83
CA ILE A 217 -2.83 10.60 -27.69
C ILE A 217 -4.03 10.47 -26.74
N VAL A 218 -5.26 10.52 -27.27
CA VAL A 218 -6.48 10.37 -26.45
C VAL A 218 -6.48 9.03 -25.73
N LYS A 219 -6.18 7.93 -26.43
CA LYS A 219 -6.12 6.59 -25.84
C LYS A 219 -5.04 6.48 -24.77
N SER A 220 -3.86 7.04 -24.99
CA SER A 220 -2.76 7.03 -24.00
C SER A 220 -3.13 7.77 -22.74
N ILE A 221 -3.62 9.01 -22.85
CA ILE A 221 -3.96 9.82 -21.67
C ILE A 221 -5.15 9.20 -20.92
N LEU A 222 -6.16 8.69 -21.64
CA LEU A 222 -7.26 7.97 -21.02
C LEU A 222 -6.77 6.75 -20.24
N PHE A 223 -5.88 5.95 -20.83
CA PHE A 223 -5.30 4.78 -20.17
C PHE A 223 -4.51 5.18 -18.91
N ILE A 224 -3.61 6.17 -19.00
CA ILE A 224 -2.82 6.66 -17.86
C ILE A 224 -3.75 7.16 -16.74
N THR A 225 -4.77 7.93 -17.10
CA THR A 225 -5.72 8.49 -16.13
C THR A 225 -6.50 7.38 -15.42
N ILE A 226 -7.04 6.41 -16.17
CA ILE A 226 -7.75 5.26 -15.60
C ILE A 226 -6.82 4.46 -14.68
N PHE A 227 -5.59 4.21 -15.12
CA PHE A 227 -4.60 3.48 -14.34
C PHE A 227 -4.29 4.18 -13.02
N TYR A 228 -4.01 5.49 -13.03
CA TYR A 228 -3.78 6.26 -11.82
C TYR A 228 -5.00 6.35 -10.91
N VAL A 229 -6.21 6.44 -11.48
CA VAL A 229 -7.46 6.36 -10.69
C VAL A 229 -7.57 5.01 -9.99
N ILE A 230 -7.31 3.90 -10.69
CA ILE A 230 -7.33 2.55 -10.09
C ILE A 230 -6.31 2.48 -8.94
N VAL A 231 -5.08 2.94 -9.15
CA VAL A 231 -4.03 2.93 -8.13
C VAL A 231 -4.45 3.73 -6.88
N VAL A 232 -5.05 4.92 -7.04
CA VAL A 232 -5.55 5.74 -5.93
C VAL A 232 -6.71 5.07 -5.21
N VAL A 233 -7.69 4.55 -5.96
CA VAL A 233 -8.90 3.92 -5.40
C VAL A 233 -8.56 2.66 -4.61
N PHE A 234 -7.67 1.81 -5.12
CA PHE A 234 -7.23 0.61 -4.40
C PHE A 234 -6.37 0.95 -3.18
N SER A 235 -5.50 1.96 -3.28
CA SER A 235 -4.72 2.42 -2.12
C SER A 235 -5.63 2.91 -0.99
N LEU A 236 -6.64 3.72 -1.32
CA LEU A 236 -7.65 4.14 -0.33
C LEU A 236 -8.48 2.95 0.18
N ALA A 237 -8.85 2.01 -0.69
CA ALA A 237 -9.65 0.85 -0.29
C ALA A 237 -8.95 -0.05 0.74
N ILE A 238 -7.63 -0.16 0.68
CA ILE A 238 -6.83 -1.04 1.56
C ILE A 238 -6.34 -0.29 2.80
N PHE A 239 -5.92 0.96 2.64
CA PHE A 239 -5.24 1.69 3.70
C PHE A 239 -6.13 2.74 4.37
N SER A 240 -7.26 3.13 3.81
CA SER A 240 -7.98 4.35 4.16
C SER A 240 -7.21 5.64 3.86
N LYS A 241 -7.91 6.76 4.03
CA LYS A 241 -7.35 8.10 3.85
C LYS A 241 -6.20 8.39 4.81
N GLU A 242 -6.30 8.04 6.09
CA GLU A 242 -5.32 8.50 7.09
C GLU A 242 -4.00 7.72 7.01
N GLN A 243 -4.02 6.40 6.74
CA GLN A 243 -2.77 5.66 6.49
C GLN A 243 -2.11 6.03 5.16
N THR A 244 -2.90 6.24 4.09
CA THR A 244 -2.34 6.55 2.76
C THR A 244 -1.44 7.79 2.79
N LYS A 245 -1.71 8.76 3.66
CA LYS A 245 -0.92 10.01 3.80
C LYS A 245 0.46 9.80 4.42
N ILE A 246 0.57 8.84 5.34
CA ILE A 246 1.81 8.60 6.11
C ILE A 246 2.74 7.61 5.39
N LEU A 247 2.18 6.77 4.51
CA LEU A 247 2.94 5.84 3.68
C LEU A 247 3.82 6.58 2.67
N LEU A 248 5.09 6.19 2.59
CA LEU A 248 6.02 6.76 1.60
C LEU A 248 5.61 6.38 0.17
N TRP A 249 5.27 5.11 -0.03
CA TRP A 249 4.92 4.51 -1.31
C TRP A 249 3.69 3.58 -1.21
N PRO A 250 2.46 4.12 -1.10
CA PRO A 250 1.25 3.31 -0.91
C PRO A 250 1.10 2.16 -1.92
N THR A 251 1.42 2.41 -3.19
CA THR A 251 1.28 1.39 -4.25
C THR A 251 2.18 0.18 -4.00
N ILE A 252 3.41 0.39 -3.49
CA ILE A 252 4.33 -0.70 -3.16
C ILE A 252 3.82 -1.45 -1.93
N THR A 253 3.42 -0.72 -0.89
CA THR A 253 2.87 -1.32 0.33
C THR A 253 1.63 -2.17 0.04
N MET A 254 0.77 -1.75 -0.88
CA MET A 254 -0.42 -2.49 -1.31
C MET A 254 -0.07 -3.84 -1.94
N ILE A 255 1.02 -3.88 -2.68
CA ILE A 255 1.44 -5.09 -3.38
C ILE A 255 2.08 -6.08 -2.40
N ASN A 256 2.84 -5.57 -1.43
CA ASN A 256 3.38 -6.40 -0.35
C ASN A 256 2.28 -6.94 0.57
N SER A 257 1.10 -6.31 0.61
CA SER A 257 -0.09 -6.85 1.28
C SER A 257 -0.85 -7.91 0.47
N ILE A 258 -0.32 -8.41 -0.64
CA ILE A 258 -0.92 -9.56 -1.33
C ILE A 258 -0.29 -10.83 -0.78
N ASN A 259 -1.07 -11.62 -0.05
CA ASN A 259 -0.71 -12.98 0.34
C ASN A 259 -1.85 -13.90 -0.10
N VAL A 260 -1.57 -14.83 -1.01
CA VAL A 260 -2.53 -15.84 -1.49
C VAL A 260 -2.10 -17.17 -0.90
N GLU A 261 -2.79 -17.58 0.16
CA GLU A 261 -2.52 -18.85 0.85
C GLU A 261 -2.65 -20.03 -0.12
N GLY A 262 -1.64 -20.90 -0.14
CA GLY A 262 -1.60 -22.09 -1.01
C GLY A 262 -1.30 -21.84 -2.49
N ALA A 263 -1.01 -20.59 -2.90
CA ALA A 263 -0.54 -20.30 -4.25
C ALA A 263 0.93 -20.73 -4.45
N PHE A 264 1.28 -21.16 -5.65
CA PHE A 264 2.67 -21.52 -6.02
C PHE A 264 3.68 -20.38 -5.76
N ILE A 265 3.22 -19.12 -5.78
CA ILE A 265 4.00 -17.94 -5.40
C ILE A 265 3.33 -17.29 -4.18
N GLU A 266 3.77 -17.68 -2.99
CA GLU A 266 3.32 -17.08 -1.72
C GLU A 266 3.86 -15.64 -1.54
N ARG A 267 4.92 -15.26 -2.27
CA ARG A 267 5.59 -13.95 -2.18
C ARG A 267 5.65 -13.25 -3.53
N TRP A 268 4.65 -12.40 -3.80
CA TRP A 268 4.58 -11.61 -5.03
C TRP A 268 5.65 -10.52 -5.11
N GLU A 269 6.15 -10.03 -3.98
CA GLU A 269 7.06 -8.87 -3.92
C GLU A 269 8.28 -9.00 -4.85
N GLY A 270 9.00 -10.13 -4.87
CA GLY A 270 10.20 -10.29 -5.69
C GLY A 270 9.91 -10.26 -7.19
N VAL A 271 8.80 -10.89 -7.61
CA VAL A 271 8.34 -10.89 -9.00
C VAL A 271 7.93 -9.48 -9.42
N VAL A 272 7.18 -8.78 -8.57
CA VAL A 272 6.73 -7.43 -8.87
C VAL A 272 7.89 -6.44 -8.90
N MET A 273 8.83 -6.54 -7.97
CA MET A 273 10.05 -5.73 -7.95
C MET A 273 10.91 -5.93 -9.20
N ALA A 274 11.04 -7.18 -9.68
CA ALA A 274 11.77 -7.47 -10.91
C ALA A 274 11.08 -6.86 -12.15
N LEU A 275 9.75 -6.94 -12.23
CA LEU A 275 8.96 -6.32 -13.29
C LEU A 275 9.03 -4.78 -13.24
N TRP A 276 9.17 -4.20 -12.04
CA TRP A 276 9.31 -2.76 -11.86
C TRP A 276 10.62 -2.16 -12.34
N VAL A 277 11.70 -2.94 -12.38
CA VAL A 277 12.94 -2.50 -13.04
C VAL A 277 12.64 -2.04 -14.47
N ILE A 278 11.74 -2.74 -15.16
CA ILE A 278 11.33 -2.41 -16.53
C ILE A 278 10.49 -1.12 -16.58
N PHE A 279 9.61 -0.87 -15.59
CA PHE A 279 8.82 0.37 -15.48
C PHE A 279 9.72 1.60 -15.43
N TYR A 280 10.65 1.61 -14.48
CA TYR A 280 11.56 2.74 -14.37
C TYR A 280 12.48 2.83 -15.59
N PHE A 281 13.02 1.70 -16.06
CA PHE A 281 13.98 1.69 -17.15
C PHE A 281 13.40 2.21 -18.48
N THR A 282 12.13 1.94 -18.77
CA THR A 282 11.44 2.50 -19.95
C THR A 282 11.30 4.03 -19.84
N THR A 283 10.81 4.54 -18.72
CA THR A 283 10.75 5.99 -18.43
C THR A 283 12.13 6.64 -18.56
N PHE A 284 13.14 6.08 -17.89
CA PHE A 284 14.51 6.56 -17.91
C PHE A 284 15.06 6.60 -19.34
N SER A 285 14.96 5.49 -20.07
CA SER A 285 15.52 5.38 -21.42
C SER A 285 14.85 6.33 -22.41
N ASN A 286 13.53 6.51 -22.32
CA ASN A 286 12.77 7.38 -23.20
C ASN A 286 13.15 8.86 -23.00
N ILE A 287 13.19 9.32 -21.74
CA ILE A 287 13.53 10.71 -21.42
C ILE A 287 15.04 10.96 -21.58
N TYR A 288 15.88 9.96 -21.31
CA TYR A 288 17.32 10.04 -21.53
C TYR A 288 17.65 10.12 -23.03
N TYR A 289 16.96 9.37 -23.89
CA TYR A 289 17.08 9.52 -25.34
C TYR A 289 16.63 10.92 -25.78
N LEU A 290 15.46 11.39 -25.32
CA LEU A 290 14.95 12.73 -25.65
C LEU A 290 15.98 13.82 -25.31
N SER A 291 16.55 13.76 -24.11
CA SER A 291 17.57 14.71 -23.66
C SER A 291 18.84 14.62 -24.49
N SER A 292 19.28 13.40 -24.81
CA SER A 292 20.47 13.15 -25.63
C SER A 292 20.29 13.66 -27.06
N ASP A 293 19.14 13.42 -27.69
CA ASP A 293 18.87 13.90 -29.05
C ASP A 293 18.87 15.44 -29.13
N ILE A 294 18.30 16.11 -28.11
CA ILE A 294 18.30 17.57 -28.01
C ILE A 294 19.74 18.11 -27.85
N VAL A 295 20.51 17.57 -26.91
CA VAL A 295 21.91 17.98 -26.69
C VAL A 295 22.75 17.73 -27.95
N LYS A 296 22.56 16.60 -28.63
CA LYS A 296 23.25 16.31 -29.90
C LYS A 296 22.96 17.38 -30.95
N ASP A 297 21.71 17.77 -31.12
CA ASP A 297 21.31 18.75 -32.14
C ASP A 297 21.84 20.16 -31.79
N VAL A 298 21.71 20.59 -30.52
CA VAL A 298 22.17 21.91 -30.06
C VAL A 298 23.69 22.06 -30.19
N PHE A 299 24.45 21.07 -29.74
CA PHE A 299 25.92 21.08 -29.77
C PHE A 299 26.51 20.51 -31.07
N ARG A 300 25.66 20.09 -32.02
CA ARG A 300 26.04 19.55 -33.33
C ARG A 300 27.03 18.37 -33.22
N LEU A 301 26.75 17.46 -32.29
CA LEU A 301 27.66 16.35 -31.91
C LEU A 301 27.68 15.18 -32.91
N GLY A 302 26.95 15.28 -34.02
CA GLY A 302 26.93 14.28 -35.09
C GLY A 302 26.11 13.03 -34.76
N ASP A 303 26.39 12.38 -33.63
CA ASP A 303 25.74 11.14 -33.18
C ASP A 303 25.22 11.26 -31.73
N VAL A 304 24.04 10.69 -31.47
CA VAL A 304 23.39 10.66 -30.15
C VAL A 304 24.28 9.95 -29.12
N LYS A 305 25.14 9.03 -29.58
CA LYS A 305 26.09 8.29 -28.72
C LYS A 305 27.03 9.22 -27.94
N LEU A 306 27.44 10.35 -28.53
CA LEU A 306 28.35 11.28 -27.89
C LEU A 306 27.60 12.14 -26.86
N SER A 307 26.43 12.66 -27.21
CA SER A 307 25.57 13.41 -26.28
C SER A 307 25.13 12.57 -25.08
N SER A 308 24.79 11.29 -25.28
CA SER A 308 24.39 10.42 -24.17
C SER A 308 25.55 10.24 -23.19
N ALA A 309 26.76 10.00 -23.70
CA ALA A 309 27.97 9.89 -22.87
C ALA A 309 28.29 11.18 -22.10
N LEU A 310 28.04 12.36 -22.68
CA LEU A 310 28.24 13.65 -22.01
C LEU A 310 27.24 13.92 -20.88
N ILE A 311 25.98 13.50 -21.05
CA ILE A 311 24.93 13.70 -20.05
C ILE A 311 25.08 12.75 -18.87
N ALA A 312 25.63 11.55 -19.08
CA ALA A 312 25.72 10.51 -18.06
C ALA A 312 26.40 10.95 -16.74
N PRO A 313 27.58 11.61 -16.75
CA PRO A 313 28.19 12.15 -15.53
C PRO A 313 27.30 13.17 -14.80
N ILE A 314 26.54 13.98 -15.53
CA ILE A 314 25.61 14.96 -14.94
C ILE A 314 24.47 14.23 -14.22
N ILE A 315 23.94 13.17 -14.85
CA ILE A 315 22.90 12.35 -14.23
C ILE A 315 23.39 11.77 -12.91
N TYR A 316 24.60 11.19 -12.92
CA TYR A 316 25.25 10.60 -11.75
C TYR A 316 25.41 11.61 -10.61
N MET A 317 25.94 12.81 -10.91
CA MET A 317 26.13 13.86 -9.91
C MET A 317 24.81 14.32 -9.28
N ILE A 318 23.77 14.56 -10.09
CA ILE A 318 22.46 15.00 -9.57
C ILE A 318 21.80 13.89 -8.75
N ALA A 319 21.90 12.62 -9.18
CA ALA A 319 21.30 11.48 -8.47
C ALA A 319 21.96 11.22 -7.10
N LEU A 320 23.26 11.49 -6.94
CA LEU A 320 23.99 11.29 -5.68
C LEU A 320 24.07 12.54 -4.79
N TYR A 321 23.69 13.71 -5.30
CA TYR A 321 23.72 14.95 -4.52
C TYR A 321 22.86 14.88 -3.24
N PRO A 322 21.61 14.35 -3.27
CA PRO A 322 20.80 14.18 -2.07
C PRO A 322 21.34 13.04 -1.19
N GLN A 323 21.54 13.33 0.09
CA GLN A 323 22.09 12.37 1.06
C GLN A 323 21.05 11.35 1.54
N ASN A 324 19.77 11.68 1.46
CA ASN A 324 18.66 10.82 1.86
C ASN A 324 17.38 11.16 1.10
N ILE A 325 16.38 10.28 1.23
CA ILE A 325 15.07 10.42 0.58
C ILE A 325 14.34 11.72 0.97
N ALA A 326 14.43 12.17 2.22
CA ALA A 326 13.75 13.40 2.65
C ALA A 326 14.33 14.64 1.95
N GLN A 327 15.66 14.73 1.87
CA GLN A 327 16.35 15.79 1.13
C GLN A 327 16.04 15.73 -0.37
N LEU A 328 15.98 14.53 -0.94
CA LEU A 328 15.61 14.32 -2.34
C LEU A 328 14.23 14.89 -2.66
N TYR A 329 13.21 14.58 -1.85
CA TYR A 329 11.87 15.13 -2.04
C TYR A 329 11.82 16.65 -1.83
N ALA A 330 12.57 17.19 -0.88
CA ALA A 330 12.67 18.64 -0.67
C ALA A 330 13.26 19.37 -1.89
N ILE A 331 14.33 18.82 -2.47
CA ILE A 331 14.96 19.33 -3.69
C ILE A 331 13.98 19.21 -4.88
N SER A 332 13.37 18.04 -5.06
CA SER A 332 12.39 17.78 -6.12
C SER A 332 11.25 18.80 -6.11
N ASN A 333 10.62 19.00 -4.94
CA ASN A 333 9.50 19.92 -4.76
C ASN A 333 9.87 21.40 -5.01
N LYS A 334 11.15 21.76 -4.89
CA LYS A 334 11.62 23.12 -5.15
C LYS A 334 11.91 23.38 -6.63
N PHE A 335 12.55 22.41 -7.32
CA PHE A 335 13.09 22.63 -8.66
C PHE A 335 12.24 22.07 -9.80
N ILE A 336 11.52 20.96 -9.61
CA ILE A 336 10.69 20.36 -10.67
C ILE A 336 9.52 21.29 -11.07
N PRO A 337 8.73 21.87 -10.14
CA PRO A 337 7.56 22.69 -10.50
C PRO A 337 7.82 23.82 -11.51
N PRO A 338 8.82 24.72 -11.31
CA PRO A 338 9.06 25.80 -12.28
C PRO A 338 9.55 25.28 -13.64
N LEU A 339 10.38 24.24 -13.64
CA LEU A 339 10.91 23.64 -14.87
C LEU A 339 9.80 22.92 -15.67
N PHE A 340 8.88 22.25 -14.98
CA PHE A 340 7.70 21.61 -15.57
C PHE A 340 6.76 22.62 -16.23
N ILE A 341 6.48 23.75 -15.55
CA ILE A 341 5.64 24.81 -16.12
C ILE A 341 6.28 25.37 -17.39
N TYR A 342 7.61 25.58 -17.37
CA TYR A 342 8.34 26.01 -18.55
C TYR A 342 8.21 24.98 -19.70
N SER A 343 8.49 23.70 -19.44
CA SER A 343 8.57 22.66 -20.47
C SER A 343 7.21 22.34 -21.12
N LEU A 344 6.14 22.29 -20.33
CA LEU A 344 4.82 21.82 -20.78
C LEU A 344 3.80 22.92 -21.06
N ILE A 345 3.97 24.11 -20.49
CA ILE A 345 3.01 25.20 -20.67
C ILE A 345 3.63 26.32 -21.50
N ILE A 346 4.73 26.90 -21.02
CA ILE A 346 5.30 28.11 -21.64
C ILE A 346 5.89 27.79 -23.02
N LEU A 347 6.77 26.79 -23.11
CA LEU A 347 7.46 26.44 -24.35
C LEU A 347 6.51 26.08 -25.50
N PRO A 348 5.50 25.19 -25.31
CA PRO A 348 4.61 24.81 -26.40
C PRO A 348 3.72 25.98 -26.88
N ILE A 349 3.23 26.82 -25.97
CA ILE A 349 2.41 28.00 -26.30
C ILE A 349 3.24 29.00 -27.10
N VAL A 350 4.45 29.31 -26.65
CA VAL A 350 5.37 30.19 -27.36
C VAL A 350 5.66 29.63 -28.76
N LEU A 351 5.89 28.33 -28.90
CA LEU A 351 6.13 27.72 -30.21
C LEU A 351 4.92 27.71 -31.16
N LEU A 352 3.68 27.70 -30.64
CA LEU A 352 2.47 27.84 -31.47
C LEU A 352 2.34 29.23 -32.08
N LEU A 353 2.81 30.27 -31.40
CA LEU A 353 2.65 31.66 -31.84
C LEU A 353 3.59 32.05 -32.99
N PHE A 354 4.72 31.37 -33.19
CA PHE A 354 5.83 31.83 -34.07
C PHE A 354 6.20 30.93 -35.28
N GLY A 355 5.45 29.87 -35.61
CA GLY A 355 5.92 28.85 -36.59
C GLY A 355 5.87 29.21 -38.10
N LYS A 356 7.03 29.30 -38.77
CA LYS A 356 7.23 29.17 -40.25
C LYS A 356 8.56 28.47 -40.60
N ALA A 357 8.58 27.58 -41.61
CA ALA A 357 9.63 26.56 -41.83
C ALA A 357 10.50 26.72 -43.11
N LYS A 358 11.80 26.34 -43.05
CA LYS A 358 12.64 25.92 -44.21
C LYS A 358 13.86 25.04 -43.78
N LYS A 359 14.43 24.21 -44.70
CA LYS A 359 15.20 22.96 -44.43
C LYS A 359 16.49 22.82 -45.27
N LYS A 360 17.58 22.24 -44.70
CA LYS A 360 18.70 21.40 -45.28
C LYS A 360 19.88 21.39 -44.27
N GLY A 361 20.79 20.42 -44.08
CA GLY A 361 21.18 19.13 -44.69
C GLY A 361 22.68 18.88 -44.31
N ASN A 362 23.08 17.66 -43.91
CA ASN A 362 24.26 17.30 -43.07
C ASN A 362 25.40 16.59 -43.84
N VAL A 363 26.66 16.54 -43.32
CA VAL A 363 27.75 15.60 -43.72
C VAL A 363 28.56 15.11 -42.49
N ASN A 364 29.03 13.85 -42.59
CA ASN A 364 29.51 12.90 -41.57
C ASN A 364 30.91 13.15 -40.93
N LYS A 365 31.13 12.44 -39.82
CA LYS A 365 32.36 12.35 -39.00
C LYS A 365 32.72 10.87 -38.69
N ILE A 366 34.04 10.60 -38.64
CA ILE A 366 34.86 9.87 -37.61
C ILE A 366 34.58 8.38 -37.33
N MET A 367 35.62 7.54 -37.08
CA MET A 367 35.66 6.70 -35.86
C MET A 367 37.00 6.07 -35.43
N SER A 368 37.09 5.96 -34.09
CA SER A 368 38.07 5.32 -33.19
C SER A 368 37.71 3.85 -32.87
N LEU A 369 38.59 3.12 -32.17
CA LEU A 369 38.26 1.83 -31.53
C LEU A 369 39.06 1.61 -30.23
N LEU A 370 38.54 0.69 -29.38
CA LEU A 370 39.12 0.04 -28.19
C LEU A 370 38.76 0.62 -26.79
N LEU A 371 37.64 0.15 -26.23
CA LEU A 371 37.47 0.00 -24.77
C LEU A 371 36.30 -0.99 -24.47
N ILE A 372 36.57 -2.30 -24.43
CA ILE A 372 35.56 -3.37 -24.20
C ILE A 372 35.92 -4.32 -23.03
N CYS A 373 36.99 -4.09 -22.26
CA CYS A 373 37.46 -5.11 -21.31
C CYS A 373 37.09 -4.93 -19.81
N THR A 374 36.12 -4.09 -19.42
CA THR A 374 35.90 -3.80 -17.97
C THR A 374 34.52 -4.16 -17.40
N LEU A 375 33.68 -4.96 -18.08
CA LEU A 375 32.32 -5.28 -17.60
C LEU A 375 32.14 -6.67 -16.97
N LEU A 376 33.06 -7.11 -16.12
CA LEU A 376 32.91 -8.35 -15.35
C LEU A 376 33.27 -8.18 -13.87
N THR A 377 32.29 -7.86 -13.01
CA THR A 377 32.20 -8.17 -11.55
C THR A 377 30.77 -7.78 -11.09
N GLY A 378 30.02 -8.41 -10.17
CA GLY A 378 30.13 -9.54 -9.23
C GLY A 378 28.86 -9.53 -8.31
N CYS A 379 28.48 -10.63 -7.66
CA CYS A 379 27.25 -10.77 -6.85
C CYS A 379 27.35 -10.18 -5.43
N TRP A 380 27.16 -8.86 -5.26
CA TRP A 380 27.27 -8.18 -3.95
C TRP A 380 26.24 -8.59 -2.89
N ASP A 381 25.02 -8.98 -3.28
CA ASP A 381 23.92 -9.27 -2.35
C ASP A 381 23.71 -10.76 -2.04
N LYS A 382 24.68 -11.64 -2.33
CA LYS A 382 24.57 -13.06 -1.95
C LYS A 382 24.60 -13.18 -0.42
N VAL A 383 23.45 -13.48 0.17
CA VAL A 383 23.34 -13.94 1.57
C VAL A 383 22.90 -15.39 1.54
N GLU A 384 23.73 -16.28 2.07
CA GLU A 384 23.41 -17.71 2.17
C GLU A 384 22.28 -17.90 3.20
N ILE A 385 21.29 -18.74 2.86
CA ILE A 385 20.10 -19.03 3.68
C ILE A 385 20.51 -19.51 5.08
N GLU A 386 21.63 -20.23 5.18
CA GLU A 386 22.19 -20.74 6.45
C GLU A 386 22.63 -19.65 7.44
N ARG A 387 22.81 -18.41 6.97
CA ARG A 387 23.21 -17.25 7.80
C ARG A 387 22.03 -16.36 8.20
N THR A 388 20.80 -16.78 7.92
CA THR A 388 19.58 -16.02 8.21
C THR A 388 18.65 -16.81 9.13
N GLU A 389 18.06 -16.14 10.11
CA GLU A 389 16.92 -16.63 10.88
C GLU A 389 15.64 -16.09 10.25
N LEU A 390 14.72 -16.98 9.84
CA LEU A 390 13.43 -16.60 9.29
C LEU A 390 12.43 -16.46 10.44
N VAL A 391 12.13 -15.23 10.83
CA VAL A 391 11.23 -14.96 11.96
C VAL A 391 9.79 -15.25 11.54
N SER A 392 9.11 -16.15 12.24
CA SER A 392 7.70 -16.51 12.06
C SER A 392 6.78 -15.71 13.00
N ILE A 393 7.20 -15.56 14.26
CA ILE A 393 6.41 -14.93 15.32
C ILE A 393 7.23 -13.83 16.00
N ILE A 394 6.58 -12.70 16.29
CA ILE A 394 7.12 -11.67 17.18
C ILE A 394 6.19 -11.54 18.39
N GLY A 395 6.70 -11.85 19.58
CA GLY A 395 6.05 -11.54 20.86
C GLY A 395 6.66 -10.28 21.47
N ILE A 396 5.83 -9.31 21.86
CA ILE A 396 6.28 -8.06 22.49
C ILE A 396 5.62 -7.92 23.86
N ASP A 397 6.46 -7.83 24.89
CA ASP A 397 6.10 -7.67 26.28
C ASP A 397 6.67 -6.37 26.88
N ALA A 398 6.07 -5.98 27.99
CA ALA A 398 6.53 -4.87 28.80
C ALA A 398 7.84 -5.26 29.51
N GLY A 399 8.95 -4.59 29.19
CA GLY A 399 10.21 -4.82 29.89
C GLY A 399 10.20 -4.27 31.31
N VAL A 400 11.10 -4.77 32.16
CA VAL A 400 11.15 -4.44 33.60
C VAL A 400 11.31 -2.94 33.90
N ASP A 401 11.88 -2.16 32.97
CA ASP A 401 12.14 -0.73 33.16
C ASP A 401 11.07 0.18 32.53
N ILE A 402 10.08 -0.36 31.80
CA ILE A 402 9.09 0.42 31.06
C ILE A 402 8.34 1.46 31.92
N ALA A 403 8.14 1.15 33.22
CA ALA A 403 7.48 2.03 34.18
C ALA A 403 8.34 3.23 34.61
N LYS A 404 9.66 3.19 34.39
CA LYS A 404 10.62 4.22 34.83
C LYS A 404 10.62 5.45 33.90
N LYS A 405 9.43 6.00 33.57
CA LYS A 405 9.22 7.13 32.64
C LYS A 405 10.13 8.33 32.89
N LYS A 406 10.40 8.64 34.17
CA LYS A 406 11.27 9.76 34.55
C LYS A 406 12.72 9.55 34.09
N LYS A 407 13.25 8.32 34.19
CA LYS A 407 14.60 8.00 33.69
C LYS A 407 14.71 8.20 32.18
N PHE A 408 13.68 7.82 31.41
CA PHE A 408 13.67 8.05 29.96
C PHE A 408 13.57 9.54 29.58
N ARG A 409 12.88 10.36 30.39
CA ARG A 409 12.70 11.80 30.13
C ARG A 409 13.89 12.64 30.56
N ASP A 410 14.58 12.23 31.62
CA ASP A 410 15.74 12.94 32.15
C ASP A 410 17.01 12.68 31.31
N MET A 411 16.98 11.71 30.39
CA MET A 411 18.04 11.47 29.41
C MET A 411 18.17 12.65 28.45
N LYS A 412 19.39 13.19 28.36
CA LYS A 412 19.71 14.24 27.41
C LYS A 412 20.02 13.59 26.05
N PRO A 413 19.68 14.26 24.93
CA PRO A 413 20.03 13.78 23.58
C PRO A 413 21.53 13.52 23.36
N THR A 414 22.40 14.08 24.21
CA THR A 414 23.87 13.96 24.14
C THR A 414 24.43 12.87 25.06
N ASP A 415 23.60 12.18 25.85
CA ASP A 415 24.08 11.15 26.77
C ASP A 415 24.61 9.94 25.98
N PRO A 416 25.78 9.38 26.35
CA PRO A 416 26.40 8.29 25.59
C PRO A 416 25.63 6.96 25.73
N LEU A 417 25.47 6.25 24.61
CA LEU A 417 24.78 4.96 24.50
C LEU A 417 25.34 3.87 25.45
N THR A 418 26.61 3.96 25.84
CA THR A 418 27.27 3.01 26.75
C THR A 418 26.69 3.01 28.17
N SER A 419 25.84 3.98 28.51
CA SER A 419 25.19 4.10 29.82
C SER A 419 23.73 3.62 29.85
N ILE A 420 23.18 3.18 28.70
CA ILE A 420 21.76 2.87 28.54
C ILE A 420 21.55 1.35 28.62
N ASP A 421 21.54 0.80 29.84
CA ASP A 421 21.02 -0.55 30.11
C ASP A 421 19.55 -0.43 30.58
N LEU A 422 18.68 0.01 29.68
CA LEU A 422 17.24 0.13 29.95
C LEU A 422 16.46 -0.96 29.24
N LYS A 423 15.79 -1.80 30.03
CA LYS A 423 14.98 -2.91 29.54
C LYS A 423 13.54 -2.48 29.40
N LYS A 424 13.26 -1.66 28.39
CA LYS A 424 11.92 -1.11 28.15
C LYS A 424 10.98 -2.12 27.50
N PHE A 425 11.49 -2.90 26.56
CA PHE A 425 10.76 -3.96 25.88
C PHE A 425 11.42 -5.30 26.17
N HIS A 426 10.60 -6.33 26.30
CA HIS A 426 11.01 -7.71 26.24
C HIS A 426 10.43 -8.30 24.95
N VAL A 427 11.27 -8.82 24.06
CA VAL A 427 10.86 -9.28 22.73
C VAL A 427 11.30 -10.72 22.54
N THR A 428 10.36 -11.57 22.11
CA THR A 428 10.59 -12.97 21.80
C THR A 428 10.37 -13.22 20.31
N PHE A 429 11.39 -13.70 19.63
CA PHE A 429 11.31 -14.10 18.23
C PHE A 429 11.14 -15.62 18.12
N GLY A 430 10.06 -16.06 17.47
CA GLY A 430 9.86 -17.45 17.06
C GLY A 430 10.46 -17.68 15.68
N ILE A 431 11.23 -18.75 15.54
CA ILE A 431 11.97 -19.09 14.31
C ILE A 431 11.79 -20.58 14.03
N PRO A 432 11.26 -20.99 12.87
CA PRO A 432 11.14 -22.40 12.51
C PRO A 432 12.53 -23.04 12.34
N ASP A 433 12.79 -24.16 13.03
CA ASP A 433 14.05 -24.90 12.89
C ASP A 433 14.02 -25.80 11.65
N LEU A 434 14.49 -25.25 10.53
CA LEU A 434 14.57 -25.96 9.25
C LEU A 434 15.67 -27.04 9.23
N SER A 435 16.59 -27.05 10.20
CA SER A 435 17.70 -28.03 10.21
C SER A 435 17.25 -29.46 10.50
N LYS A 436 16.02 -29.64 11.00
CA LYS A 436 15.43 -30.95 11.31
C LYS A 436 14.60 -31.55 10.17
N LEU A 437 14.45 -30.83 9.06
CA LEU A 437 13.80 -31.31 7.84
C LEU A 437 14.85 -32.00 6.94
N GLU A 438 15.36 -33.16 7.36
CA GLU A 438 16.21 -34.01 6.49
C GLU A 438 15.34 -34.77 5.48
N PRO A 439 15.68 -34.80 4.17
CA PRO A 439 14.95 -35.60 3.19
C PRO A 439 14.95 -37.09 3.59
N GLY A 440 13.75 -37.67 3.79
CA GLY A 440 13.57 -39.09 4.07
C GLY A 440 13.43 -39.47 5.55
N LYS A 441 13.60 -38.54 6.50
CA LYS A 441 13.16 -38.72 7.88
C LYS A 441 11.96 -37.81 8.12
N GLY A 442 10.82 -38.38 8.50
CA GLY A 442 9.62 -37.63 8.89
C GLY A 442 9.78 -36.86 10.21
N GLY A 443 10.90 -36.15 10.37
CA GLY A 443 11.20 -35.33 11.54
C GLY A 443 10.32 -34.10 11.58
N VAL A 444 9.71 -33.87 12.73
CA VAL A 444 8.92 -32.67 13.01
C VAL A 444 9.88 -31.52 13.34
N SER A 445 9.86 -30.43 12.55
CA SER A 445 10.57 -29.19 12.91
C SER A 445 9.99 -28.66 14.22
N LYS A 446 10.85 -28.30 15.19
CA LYS A 446 10.45 -27.61 16.43
C LYS A 446 10.95 -26.18 16.36
N ASP A 447 10.13 -25.20 16.73
CA ASP A 447 10.57 -23.81 16.72
C ASP A 447 11.73 -23.55 17.70
N LYS A 448 12.67 -22.71 17.27
CA LYS A 448 13.70 -22.07 18.09
C LYS A 448 13.18 -20.71 18.51
N TYR A 449 13.48 -20.32 19.76
CA TYR A 449 13.05 -19.04 20.30
C TYR A 449 14.24 -18.20 20.76
N ILE A 450 14.16 -16.90 20.51
CA ILE A 450 15.18 -15.94 20.97
C ILE A 450 14.45 -14.82 21.71
N SER A 451 14.53 -14.85 23.04
CA SER A 451 14.08 -13.77 23.92
C SER A 451 15.23 -12.85 24.31
N VAL A 452 14.97 -11.55 24.24
CA VAL A 452 15.92 -10.46 24.49
C VAL A 452 15.21 -9.24 25.05
N ASP A 453 15.93 -8.47 25.86
CA ASP A 453 15.48 -7.15 26.29
C ASP A 453 16.07 -6.06 25.38
N GLY A 454 15.41 -4.91 25.31
CA GLY A 454 15.97 -3.72 24.66
C GLY A 454 15.26 -2.43 25.06
N TYR A 455 15.93 -1.29 24.90
CA TYR A 455 15.30 0.02 25.13
C TYR A 455 14.40 0.46 23.97
N SER A 456 14.56 -0.18 22.80
CA SER A 456 13.71 -0.03 21.61
C SER A 456 13.56 -1.39 20.92
N ILE A 457 12.60 -1.53 20.01
CA ILE A 457 12.46 -2.78 19.23
C ILE A 457 13.70 -3.03 18.35
N GLN A 458 14.30 -1.99 17.75
CA GLN A 458 15.53 -2.13 16.98
C GLN A 458 16.70 -2.63 17.83
N ASP A 459 16.83 -2.16 19.07
CA ASP A 459 17.86 -2.61 20.01
C ASP A 459 17.64 -4.09 20.38
N ALA A 460 16.40 -4.48 20.63
CA ALA A 460 16.04 -5.88 20.84
C ALA A 460 16.41 -6.74 19.61
N VAL A 461 16.15 -6.28 18.38
CA VAL A 461 16.60 -6.98 17.16
C VAL A 461 18.13 -7.10 17.11
N SER A 462 18.87 -6.03 17.43
CA SER A 462 20.34 -6.08 17.50
C SER A 462 20.85 -7.09 18.54
N ASN A 463 20.22 -7.15 19.71
CA ASN A 463 20.53 -8.13 20.76
C ASN A 463 20.21 -9.56 20.33
N ALA A 464 19.13 -9.77 19.56
CA ALA A 464 18.78 -11.07 18.98
C ALA A 464 19.78 -11.52 17.89
N ILE A 465 20.25 -10.59 17.05
CA ILE A 465 21.31 -10.85 16.07
C ILE A 465 22.61 -11.26 16.79
N ALA A 466 22.99 -10.53 17.84
CA ALA A 466 24.17 -10.87 18.64
C ALA A 466 24.07 -12.26 19.28
N LYS A 467 22.88 -12.63 19.77
CA LYS A 467 22.61 -13.95 20.39
C LYS A 467 22.52 -15.10 19.39
N SER A 468 22.00 -14.86 18.18
CA SER A 468 21.88 -15.89 17.12
C SER A 468 23.13 -16.04 16.25
N SER A 469 23.98 -15.02 16.20
CA SER A 469 25.07 -14.89 15.21
C SER A 469 24.58 -14.95 13.76
N ARG A 470 23.31 -14.60 13.50
CA ARG A 470 22.65 -14.67 12.19
C ARG A 470 21.81 -13.42 11.94
N PHE A 471 21.55 -13.10 10.68
CA PHE A 471 20.67 -11.99 10.32
C PHE A 471 19.21 -12.37 10.53
N MET A 472 18.43 -11.48 11.16
CA MET A 472 16.99 -11.67 11.33
C MET A 472 16.28 -11.22 10.04
N ARG A 473 15.47 -12.08 9.43
CA ARG A 473 14.59 -11.72 8.30
C ARG A 473 13.12 -11.85 8.71
N PHE A 474 12.38 -10.76 8.55
CA PHE A 474 10.98 -10.65 8.96
C PHE A 474 9.98 -10.90 7.83
N SER A 475 10.45 -11.20 6.63
CA SER A 475 9.61 -11.44 5.46
C SER A 475 8.72 -12.67 5.54
N HIS A 476 8.91 -13.52 6.55
CA HIS A 476 8.10 -14.70 6.83
C HIS A 476 7.26 -14.56 8.11
N THR A 477 7.27 -13.39 8.75
CA THR A 477 6.53 -13.17 9.98
C THR A 477 5.03 -13.15 9.68
N LYS A 478 4.27 -14.07 10.27
CA LYS A 478 2.81 -14.17 10.08
C LYS A 478 2.01 -13.83 11.32
N LEU A 479 2.64 -13.77 12.50
CA LEU A 479 1.95 -13.54 13.76
C LEU A 479 2.69 -12.54 14.67
N LEU A 480 1.97 -11.51 15.10
CA LEU A 480 2.36 -10.57 16.14
C LEU A 480 1.53 -10.82 17.40
N ILE A 481 2.19 -11.08 18.52
CA ILE A 481 1.55 -11.25 19.83
C ILE A 481 1.94 -10.06 20.71
N LEU A 482 0.95 -9.32 21.20
CA LEU A 482 1.16 -8.24 22.16
C LEU A 482 0.74 -8.68 23.56
N GLY A 483 1.65 -8.55 24.54
CA GLY A 483 1.38 -8.85 25.93
C GLY A 483 0.40 -7.89 26.57
N GLU A 484 -0.51 -8.39 27.41
CA GLU A 484 -1.49 -7.56 28.14
C GLU A 484 -0.83 -6.44 28.95
N ASN A 485 0.29 -6.74 29.59
CA ASN A 485 1.01 -5.78 30.42
C ASN A 485 1.60 -4.62 29.60
N LEU A 486 1.95 -4.84 28.33
CA LEU A 486 2.45 -3.80 27.44
C LEU A 486 1.38 -2.73 27.17
N MET A 487 0.12 -3.15 27.05
CA MET A 487 -1.02 -2.27 26.73
C MET A 487 -1.37 -1.27 27.84
N LYS A 488 -0.76 -1.39 29.02
CA LYS A 488 -0.79 -0.38 30.08
C LYS A 488 0.09 0.85 29.75
N TYR A 489 0.92 0.76 28.70
CA TYR A 489 1.87 1.80 28.28
C TYR A 489 1.65 2.20 26.81
N PRO A 490 0.62 3.01 26.50
CA PRO A 490 0.23 3.32 25.12
C PRO A 490 1.35 3.95 24.28
N ASP A 491 2.18 4.80 24.88
CA ASP A 491 3.33 5.41 24.21
C ASP A 491 4.33 4.34 23.72
N ALA A 492 4.55 3.29 24.51
CA ALA A 492 5.46 2.20 24.18
C ALA A 492 4.87 1.26 23.13
N VAL A 493 3.56 0.98 23.20
CA VAL A 493 2.84 0.25 22.15
C VAL A 493 2.95 1.01 20.83
N LYS A 494 2.68 2.32 20.83
CA LYS A 494 2.79 3.15 19.64
C LYS A 494 4.21 3.15 19.07
N GLU A 495 5.23 3.23 19.91
CA GLU A 495 6.64 3.15 19.49
C GLU A 495 6.98 1.80 18.85
N ALA A 496 6.49 0.70 19.42
CA ALA A 496 6.68 -0.63 18.85
C ALA A 496 5.99 -0.77 17.49
N ILE A 497 4.74 -0.33 17.38
CA ILE A 497 3.98 -0.30 16.12
C ILE A 497 4.64 0.63 15.09
N ASP A 498 5.18 1.77 15.54
CA ASP A 498 5.90 2.72 14.68
C ASP A 498 7.19 2.13 14.10
N TYR A 499 7.84 1.21 14.82
CA TYR A 499 8.95 0.42 14.30
C TYR A 499 8.46 -0.60 13.25
N LEU A 500 7.45 -1.41 13.60
CA LEU A 500 6.95 -2.48 12.73
C LEU A 500 6.42 -1.93 11.39
N GLN A 501 5.77 -0.76 11.38
CA GLN A 501 5.27 -0.15 10.14
C GLN A 501 6.38 0.42 9.23
N ARG A 502 7.59 0.66 9.77
CA ARG A 502 8.74 1.21 9.07
C ARG A 502 9.68 0.14 8.53
N GLU A 503 9.60 -1.06 9.08
CA GLU A 503 10.40 -2.21 8.66
C GLU A 503 9.93 -2.72 7.28
N PRO A 504 10.69 -2.51 6.20
CA PRO A 504 10.23 -2.80 4.84
C PRO A 504 10.02 -4.28 4.56
N SER A 505 10.73 -5.14 5.29
CA SER A 505 10.63 -6.60 5.14
C SER A 505 9.41 -7.20 5.82
N LEU A 506 8.69 -6.46 6.68
CA LEU A 506 7.50 -6.95 7.37
C LEU A 506 6.25 -6.88 6.49
N ASN A 507 5.50 -7.98 6.46
CA ASN A 507 4.20 -8.02 5.78
C ASN A 507 3.10 -7.46 6.68
N ARG A 508 2.39 -6.41 6.23
CA ARG A 508 1.25 -5.83 6.96
C ARG A 508 0.05 -6.77 7.10
N ASN A 509 -0.01 -7.87 6.35
CA ASN A 509 -1.02 -8.91 6.50
C ASN A 509 -0.77 -9.90 7.63
N MET A 510 0.35 -9.79 8.36
CA MET A 510 0.52 -10.64 9.54
C MET A 510 -0.63 -10.43 10.53
N TYR A 511 -1.10 -11.51 11.13
CA TYR A 511 -2.16 -11.45 12.12
C TYR A 511 -1.64 -10.85 13.43
N ILE A 512 -2.50 -10.10 14.10
CA ILE A 512 -2.24 -9.57 15.43
C ILE A 512 -3.19 -10.21 16.44
N VAL A 513 -2.62 -10.70 17.53
CA VAL A 513 -3.36 -11.21 18.69
C VAL A 513 -2.78 -10.62 19.97
N MET A 514 -3.57 -10.68 21.04
CA MET A 514 -3.15 -10.24 22.36
C MET A 514 -3.25 -11.38 23.36
N SER A 515 -2.21 -11.57 24.15
CA SER A 515 -2.14 -12.61 25.16
C SER A 515 -2.66 -12.15 26.51
N GLU A 516 -3.36 -13.03 27.24
CA GLU A 516 -3.51 -12.87 28.70
C GLU A 516 -2.16 -13.12 29.38
N GLY A 517 -1.62 -12.08 30.02
CA GLY A 517 -0.24 -12.07 30.50
C GLY A 517 0.80 -11.93 29.38
N ASP A 518 1.99 -12.46 29.63
CA ASP A 518 3.17 -12.23 28.78
C ASP A 518 3.12 -13.04 27.48
N ALA A 519 3.42 -12.38 26.36
CA ALA A 519 3.45 -12.95 25.02
C ALA A 519 4.48 -14.07 24.88
N GLU A 520 5.64 -13.96 25.53
CA GLU A 520 6.69 -15.00 25.52
C GLU A 520 6.14 -16.41 25.84
N LYS A 521 5.19 -16.52 26.77
CA LYS A 521 4.58 -17.80 27.17
C LYS A 521 3.82 -18.49 26.04
N TYR A 522 3.28 -17.70 25.12
CA TYR A 522 2.52 -18.20 23.96
C TYR A 522 3.45 -18.49 22.78
N VAL A 523 4.49 -17.65 22.60
CA VAL A 523 5.52 -17.90 21.57
C VAL A 523 6.28 -19.19 21.87
N THR A 524 6.66 -19.42 23.13
CA THR A 524 7.45 -20.58 23.56
C THR A 524 6.59 -21.81 23.91
N PHE A 525 5.28 -21.75 23.65
CA PHE A 525 4.34 -22.76 24.08
C PHE A 525 4.64 -24.12 23.43
N ASN A 526 4.87 -25.14 24.26
CA ASN A 526 5.16 -26.49 23.78
C ASN A 526 3.84 -27.22 23.46
N MET A 527 3.59 -27.49 22.18
CA MET A 527 2.32 -28.05 21.73
C MET A 527 2.39 -29.58 21.56
N PRO A 528 1.27 -30.31 21.76
CA PRO A 528 1.25 -31.76 21.61
C PRO A 528 1.14 -32.27 20.16
N ILE A 529 0.60 -31.47 19.23
CA ILE A 529 0.17 -31.92 17.88
C ILE A 529 0.81 -31.11 16.74
N GLU A 530 0.80 -29.78 16.82
CA GLU A 530 1.31 -28.90 15.75
C GLU A 530 2.82 -28.67 15.83
N THR A 531 3.43 -28.46 14.66
CA THR A 531 4.88 -28.36 14.50
C THR A 531 5.46 -26.98 14.83
N SER A 532 4.62 -25.93 14.75
CA SER A 532 5.01 -24.55 15.03
C SER A 532 3.91 -23.79 15.78
N ALA A 533 4.31 -22.94 16.73
CA ALA A 533 3.37 -22.12 17.50
C ALA A 533 2.60 -21.14 16.60
N GLU A 534 3.22 -20.74 15.49
CA GLU A 534 2.59 -19.94 14.44
C GLU A 534 1.41 -20.70 13.86
N ASN A 535 1.65 -21.90 13.31
CA ASN A 535 0.63 -22.69 12.64
C ASN A 535 -0.50 -23.10 13.58
N TYR A 536 -0.21 -23.38 14.84
CA TYR A 536 -1.24 -23.70 15.82
C TYR A 536 -2.12 -22.49 16.15
N ILE A 537 -1.52 -21.34 16.46
CA ILE A 537 -2.28 -20.13 16.79
C ILE A 537 -3.06 -19.66 15.55
N LEU A 538 -2.43 -19.63 14.38
CA LEU A 538 -3.10 -19.26 13.13
C LEU A 538 -4.18 -20.28 12.75
N GLY A 539 -3.92 -21.57 12.88
CA GLY A 539 -4.90 -22.62 12.64
C GLY A 539 -6.11 -22.51 13.58
N MET A 540 -5.93 -22.04 14.82
CA MET A 540 -7.05 -21.71 15.71
C MET A 540 -7.76 -20.43 15.32
N VAL A 541 -7.03 -19.37 14.94
CA VAL A 541 -7.61 -18.13 14.43
C VAL A 541 -8.45 -18.39 13.18
N GLU A 542 -7.97 -19.27 12.30
CA GLU A 542 -8.66 -19.71 11.08
C GLU A 542 -9.74 -20.77 11.32
N SER A 543 -9.64 -21.60 12.36
CA SER A 543 -10.69 -22.53 12.73
C SER A 543 -11.84 -21.82 13.44
N ASP A 544 -11.53 -20.84 14.27
CA ASP A 544 -12.53 -19.96 14.89
C ASP A 544 -13.21 -19.06 13.85
N LEU A 545 -12.64 -18.85 12.65
CA LEU A 545 -13.37 -18.31 11.49
C LEU A 545 -14.46 -19.28 10.98
N LYS A 546 -14.26 -20.60 11.03
CA LYS A 546 -15.29 -21.56 10.57
C LYS A 546 -16.48 -21.62 11.54
N ASP A 547 -16.20 -21.38 12.81
CA ASP A 547 -17.20 -21.22 13.86
C ASP A 547 -17.53 -19.74 14.16
N ASN A 548 -16.93 -18.80 13.43
CA ASN A 548 -17.04 -17.32 13.51
C ASN A 548 -17.41 -16.79 14.90
N THR A 549 -16.56 -17.02 15.92
CA THR A 549 -16.77 -16.38 17.23
C THR A 549 -15.89 -15.13 17.45
N VAL A 550 -14.77 -15.05 16.73
CA VAL A 550 -13.87 -13.90 16.67
C VAL A 550 -13.33 -13.71 15.24
N VAL A 551 -13.47 -12.51 14.70
CA VAL A 551 -12.87 -12.11 13.41
C VAL A 551 -11.37 -11.83 13.60
N PRO A 552 -10.49 -12.44 12.79
CA PRO A 552 -9.07 -12.19 12.81
C PRO A 552 -8.77 -10.75 12.41
N VAL A 553 -7.67 -10.23 12.94
CA VAL A 553 -7.21 -8.87 12.67
C VAL A 553 -5.78 -8.94 12.18
N THR A 554 -5.48 -8.25 11.09
CA THR A 554 -4.12 -8.08 10.59
C THR A 554 -3.47 -6.82 11.17
N LEU A 555 -2.14 -6.70 11.07
CA LEU A 555 -1.45 -5.45 11.39
C LEU A 555 -2.02 -4.29 10.56
N ASN A 556 -2.34 -4.52 9.28
CA ASN A 556 -2.96 -3.48 8.44
C ASN A 556 -4.30 -3.02 9.01
N ASP A 557 -5.20 -3.93 9.38
CA ASP A 557 -6.50 -3.59 9.96
C ASP A 557 -6.34 -2.79 11.24
N PHE A 558 -5.42 -3.21 12.11
CA PHE A 558 -5.09 -2.51 13.34
C PHE A 558 -4.55 -1.10 13.07
N LEU A 559 -3.63 -0.94 12.10
CA LEU A 559 -3.07 0.36 11.71
C LEU A 559 -4.15 1.30 11.16
N VAL A 560 -5.01 0.81 10.25
CA VAL A 560 -6.13 1.58 9.69
C VAL A 560 -7.03 2.07 10.82
N GLN A 561 -7.52 1.15 11.65
CA GLN A 561 -8.40 1.45 12.78
C GLN A 561 -7.78 2.45 13.77
N MET A 562 -6.51 2.26 14.13
CA MET A 562 -5.79 3.17 15.02
C MET A 562 -5.62 4.58 14.44
N SER A 563 -5.41 4.71 13.12
CA SER A 563 -5.26 6.02 12.49
C SER A 563 -6.57 6.77 12.24
N GLU A 564 -7.66 6.06 11.97
CA GLU A 564 -8.95 6.69 11.69
C GLU A 564 -9.61 7.19 12.97
N ASN A 565 -9.76 6.31 13.96
CA ASN A 565 -10.54 6.62 15.16
C ASN A 565 -9.86 6.24 16.49
N GLY A 566 -8.70 5.59 16.44
CA GLY A 566 -7.94 5.17 17.61
C GLY A 566 -8.53 3.96 18.34
N ASN A 567 -9.51 3.26 17.78
CA ASN A 567 -10.21 2.16 18.43
C ASN A 567 -10.00 0.85 17.68
N SER A 568 -9.79 -0.27 18.38
CA SER A 568 -9.70 -1.59 17.73
C SER A 568 -10.20 -2.69 18.65
N MET A 569 -10.55 -3.83 18.06
CA MET A 569 -10.81 -5.08 18.77
C MET A 569 -9.76 -6.08 18.30
N VAL A 570 -8.97 -6.64 19.21
CA VAL A 570 -7.93 -7.61 18.84
C VAL A 570 -8.22 -8.96 19.49
N PRO A 571 -8.13 -10.08 18.76
CA PRO A 571 -8.36 -11.41 19.30
C PRO A 571 -7.51 -11.69 20.55
N ARG A 572 -8.14 -12.30 21.55
CA ARG A 572 -7.55 -12.59 22.84
C ARG A 572 -7.20 -14.07 22.94
N ILE A 573 -5.94 -14.39 23.17
CA ILE A 573 -5.47 -15.76 23.41
C ILE A 573 -5.23 -16.02 24.90
N VAL A 574 -5.63 -17.19 25.37
CA VAL A 574 -5.44 -17.65 26.75
C VAL A 574 -4.95 -19.08 26.77
N VAL A 575 -4.14 -19.43 27.77
CA VAL A 575 -3.82 -20.84 28.06
C VAL A 575 -4.96 -21.43 28.88
N ASP A 576 -5.62 -22.43 28.32
CA ASP A 576 -6.60 -23.23 29.05
C ASP A 576 -5.88 -24.11 30.09
N LYS A 577 -6.24 -23.92 31.36
CA LYS A 577 -5.60 -24.64 32.48
C LYS A 577 -5.93 -26.13 32.49
N ASP A 578 -7.09 -26.51 31.96
CA ASP A 578 -7.59 -27.89 32.02
C ASP A 578 -7.03 -28.71 30.84
N SER A 579 -7.12 -28.16 29.63
CA SER A 579 -6.63 -28.84 28.42
C SER A 579 -5.15 -28.62 28.12
N LYS A 580 -4.48 -27.70 28.83
CA LYS A 580 -3.09 -27.26 28.57
C LYS A 580 -2.88 -26.91 27.09
N ASN A 581 -3.86 -26.23 26.50
CA ASN A 581 -3.86 -25.78 25.13
C ASN A 581 -4.13 -24.28 25.09
N ILE A 582 -3.61 -23.58 24.08
CA ILE A 582 -4.03 -22.19 23.83
C ILE A 582 -5.46 -22.23 23.25
N LYS A 583 -6.29 -21.26 23.62
CA LYS A 583 -7.62 -21.02 23.02
C LYS A 583 -7.85 -19.54 22.79
N ILE A 584 -8.68 -19.22 21.80
CA ILE A 584 -9.21 -17.86 21.60
C ILE A 584 -10.38 -17.66 22.57
N SER A 585 -10.35 -16.56 23.31
CA SER A 585 -11.32 -16.25 24.37
C SER A 585 -11.81 -14.81 24.23
N GLY A 586 -12.48 -14.56 23.10
CA GLY A 586 -13.03 -13.27 22.71
C GLY A 586 -11.97 -12.25 22.29
N THR A 587 -12.15 -10.99 22.68
CA THR A 587 -11.34 -9.86 22.18
C THR A 587 -10.96 -8.88 23.28
N PHE A 588 -9.82 -8.21 23.11
CA PHE A 588 -9.48 -7.00 23.84
C PHE A 588 -10.04 -5.77 23.14
N ILE A 589 -10.58 -4.83 23.93
CA ILE A 589 -11.06 -3.53 23.45
C ILE A 589 -9.96 -2.51 23.64
N ILE A 590 -9.52 -1.90 22.55
CA ILE A 590 -8.40 -0.96 22.51
C ILE A 590 -8.91 0.43 22.17
N LYS A 591 -8.43 1.43 22.91
CA LYS A 591 -8.61 2.86 22.63
C LYS A 591 -7.30 3.61 22.82
N ASN A 592 -6.85 4.29 21.77
CA ASN A 592 -5.60 5.03 21.69
C ASN A 592 -4.40 4.20 22.19
N PHE A 593 -4.23 3.00 21.63
CA PHE A 593 -3.18 2.03 22.01
C PHE A 593 -3.22 1.56 23.48
N ALA A 594 -4.31 1.82 24.21
CA ALA A 594 -4.53 1.34 25.56
C ALA A 594 -5.66 0.30 25.59
N GLN A 595 -5.51 -0.75 26.40
CA GLN A 595 -6.61 -1.66 26.70
C GLN A 595 -7.65 -0.97 27.59
N LYS A 596 -8.93 -1.11 27.25
CA LYS A 596 -10.09 -0.60 28.01
C LYS A 596 -10.95 -1.68 28.64
N GLY A 597 -10.89 -2.89 28.12
CA GLY A 597 -11.63 -4.03 28.64
C GLY A 597 -11.51 -5.24 27.72
N THR A 598 -12.29 -6.26 28.01
CA THR A 598 -12.39 -7.48 27.20
C THR A 598 -13.85 -7.80 26.93
N PHE A 599 -14.10 -8.43 25.78
CA PHE A 599 -15.34 -9.14 25.51
C PHE A 599 -15.05 -10.63 25.42
N ASN A 600 -15.96 -11.44 25.93
CA ASN A 600 -15.92 -12.88 25.68
C ASN A 600 -16.37 -13.19 24.22
N SER A 601 -16.33 -14.46 23.81
CA SER A 601 -16.69 -14.86 22.45
C SER A 601 -18.15 -14.53 22.09
N VAL A 602 -19.09 -14.62 23.04
CA VAL A 602 -20.51 -14.28 22.79
C VAL A 602 -20.68 -12.78 22.53
N GLN A 603 -20.08 -11.94 23.38
CA GLN A 603 -20.12 -10.49 23.22
C GLN A 603 -19.38 -10.03 21.96
N THR A 604 -18.26 -10.67 21.61
CA THR A 604 -17.50 -10.41 20.38
C THR A 604 -18.35 -10.71 19.15
N SER A 605 -18.94 -11.91 19.08
CA SER A 605 -19.87 -12.31 18.01
C SER A 605 -21.05 -11.33 17.89
N ASN A 606 -21.55 -10.77 19.00
CA ASN A 606 -22.61 -9.76 18.98
C ASN A 606 -22.17 -8.41 18.40
N ILE A 607 -20.92 -7.99 18.61
CA ILE A 607 -20.36 -6.82 17.90
C ILE A 607 -20.24 -7.11 16.41
N GLU A 608 -19.81 -8.31 16.02
CA GLU A 608 -19.66 -8.69 14.62
C GLU A 608 -21.01 -8.80 13.89
N LEU A 609 -22.06 -9.25 14.59
CA LEU A 609 -23.46 -9.12 14.15
C LEU A 609 -23.83 -7.65 13.94
N LEU A 610 -23.54 -6.80 14.92
CA LEU A 610 -23.81 -5.37 14.85
C LEU A 610 -22.99 -4.65 13.77
N LYS A 611 -21.88 -5.22 13.32
CA LYS A 611 -21.11 -4.79 12.15
C LYS A 611 -21.69 -5.29 10.83
N GLY A 612 -22.49 -6.35 10.86
CA GLY A 612 -23.00 -7.04 9.68
C GLY A 612 -21.93 -7.84 8.94
N ILE A 613 -20.89 -8.30 9.65
CA ILE A 613 -19.78 -9.06 9.05
C ILE A 613 -19.74 -10.52 9.49
N LEU A 614 -20.61 -10.91 10.44
CA LEU A 614 -20.66 -12.28 10.95
C LEU A 614 -21.22 -13.24 9.89
N LYS A 615 -20.40 -14.21 9.45
CA LYS A 615 -20.74 -15.22 8.43
C LYS A 615 -20.64 -16.65 8.96
N GLY A 616 -21.17 -16.90 10.14
CA GLY A 616 -21.04 -18.17 10.85
C GLY A 616 -21.41 -18.01 12.32
N GLY A 617 -21.18 -19.04 13.12
CA GLY A 617 -21.44 -18.99 14.56
C GLY A 617 -22.68 -19.74 15.00
N LYS A 618 -22.59 -20.35 16.17
CA LYS A 618 -23.67 -21.03 16.85
C LYS A 618 -24.26 -20.09 17.91
N LYS A 619 -25.57 -19.94 17.89
CA LYS A 619 -26.37 -19.29 18.92
C LYS A 619 -27.41 -20.28 19.42
N MET A 620 -27.93 -20.04 20.62
CA MET A 620 -28.94 -20.91 21.22
C MET A 620 -30.03 -20.10 21.88
N ILE A 621 -31.25 -20.63 21.82
CA ILE A 621 -32.38 -20.17 22.64
C ILE A 621 -32.98 -21.37 23.36
N TYR A 622 -33.80 -21.11 24.38
CA TYR A 622 -34.62 -22.15 25.00
C TYR A 622 -36.04 -22.06 24.50
N LEU A 623 -36.61 -23.20 24.11
CA LEU A 623 -38.04 -23.37 23.83
C LEU A 623 -38.55 -24.54 24.66
N GLU A 624 -39.57 -24.32 25.48
CA GLU A 624 -40.23 -25.38 26.29
C GLU A 624 -39.23 -26.18 27.16
N GLY A 625 -38.18 -25.53 27.67
CA GLY A 625 -37.15 -26.17 28.51
C GLY A 625 -36.03 -26.89 27.73
N HIS A 626 -36.10 -26.92 26.39
CA HIS A 626 -35.11 -27.55 25.53
C HIS A 626 -34.28 -26.51 24.75
N PRO A 627 -32.97 -26.75 24.55
CA PRO A 627 -32.14 -25.88 23.74
C PRO A 627 -32.47 -26.03 22.25
N VAL A 628 -32.58 -24.90 21.56
CA VAL A 628 -32.65 -24.82 20.10
C VAL A 628 -31.36 -24.19 19.60
N ASP A 629 -30.54 -25.00 18.93
CA ASP A 629 -29.26 -24.55 18.40
C ASP A 629 -29.43 -24.05 16.97
N ILE A 630 -29.08 -22.78 16.75
CA ILE A 630 -29.17 -22.12 15.46
C ILE A 630 -27.76 -21.75 15.01
N ARG A 631 -27.36 -22.25 13.85
CA ARG A 631 -26.15 -21.78 13.16
C ARG A 631 -26.53 -20.61 12.26
N ILE A 632 -25.81 -19.51 12.40
CA ILE A 632 -25.90 -18.36 11.51
C ILE A 632 -25.10 -18.68 10.25
N ASP A 633 -25.70 -18.47 9.08
CA ASP A 633 -25.07 -18.69 7.79
C ASP A 633 -24.62 -17.35 7.18
N ASN A 634 -25.45 -16.31 7.28
CA ASN A 634 -25.12 -14.98 6.79
C ASN A 634 -25.79 -13.88 7.64
N THR A 635 -25.17 -12.71 7.70
CA THR A 635 -25.74 -11.52 8.35
C THR A 635 -25.58 -10.32 7.45
N ASP A 636 -26.66 -9.59 7.23
CA ASP A 636 -26.65 -8.28 6.59
C ASP A 636 -27.11 -7.19 7.56
N ARG A 637 -26.57 -5.99 7.40
CA ARG A 637 -26.90 -4.83 8.24
C ARG A 637 -27.35 -3.65 7.40
N LYS A 638 -28.41 -2.98 7.86
CA LYS A 638 -28.78 -1.63 7.42
C LYS A 638 -28.84 -0.70 8.61
N ILE A 639 -28.25 0.48 8.48
CA ILE A 639 -28.31 1.54 9.49
C ILE A 639 -29.11 2.68 8.89
N ARG A 640 -29.98 3.29 9.70
CA ARG A 640 -30.53 4.61 9.47
C ARG A 640 -30.14 5.50 10.64
N VAL A 641 -29.71 6.72 10.37
CA VAL A 641 -29.40 7.71 11.40
C VAL A 641 -30.37 8.89 11.30
N LEU A 642 -30.91 9.28 12.44
CA LEU A 642 -31.77 10.44 12.61
C LEU A 642 -31.20 11.33 13.73
N GLN A 643 -31.57 12.60 13.73
CA GLN A 643 -31.25 13.52 14.81
C GLN A 643 -32.57 13.95 15.48
N GLU A 644 -32.73 13.60 16.75
CA GLU A 644 -33.94 13.88 17.53
C GLU A 644 -33.55 14.52 18.87
N ASN A 645 -34.14 15.68 19.19
CA ASN A 645 -33.89 16.39 20.45
C ASN A 645 -32.38 16.59 20.75
N GLY A 646 -31.59 16.90 19.72
CA GLY A 646 -30.14 17.11 19.84
C GLY A 646 -29.30 15.84 20.00
N ARG A 647 -29.91 14.64 19.96
CA ARG A 647 -29.20 13.35 20.04
C ARG A 647 -29.26 12.61 18.71
N LEU A 648 -28.24 11.79 18.45
CA LEU A 648 -28.27 10.85 17.33
C LEU A 648 -29.07 9.61 17.70
N VAL A 649 -29.94 9.18 16.80
CA VAL A 649 -30.71 7.94 16.88
C VAL A 649 -30.27 7.03 15.75
N PHE A 650 -29.69 5.88 16.08
CA PHE A 650 -29.28 4.86 15.13
C PHE A 650 -30.31 3.72 15.13
N ASP A 651 -31.01 3.54 14.03
CA ASP A 651 -31.86 2.37 13.80
C ASP A 651 -31.04 1.31 13.05
N VAL A 652 -30.61 0.28 13.77
CA VAL A 652 -29.82 -0.84 13.26
C VAL A 652 -30.76 -1.99 12.94
N HIS A 653 -30.92 -2.30 11.65
CA HIS A 653 -31.66 -3.45 11.16
C HIS A 653 -30.69 -4.57 10.80
N LEU A 654 -30.80 -5.69 11.51
CA LEU A 654 -30.03 -6.90 11.28
C LEU A 654 -30.91 -7.92 10.57
N TYR A 655 -30.42 -8.45 9.46
CA TYR A 655 -31.05 -9.52 8.71
C TYR A 655 -30.17 -10.75 8.82
N ILE A 656 -30.66 -11.78 9.51
CA ILE A 656 -29.90 -13.00 9.80
C ILE A 656 -30.50 -14.13 8.99
N GLU A 657 -29.65 -14.84 8.24
CA GLU A 657 -30.02 -16.14 7.67
C GLU A 657 -29.36 -17.24 8.47
N GLY A 658 -30.11 -18.29 8.78
CA GLY A 658 -29.59 -19.38 9.61
C GLY A 658 -30.23 -20.73 9.36
N GLN A 659 -29.76 -21.71 10.11
CA GLN A 659 -30.21 -23.09 10.07
C GLN A 659 -30.31 -23.67 11.47
N ILE A 660 -31.35 -24.46 11.73
CA ILE A 660 -31.47 -25.22 12.97
C ILE A 660 -30.53 -26.43 12.89
N LYS A 661 -29.72 -26.60 13.93
CA LYS A 661 -28.80 -27.74 14.09
C LYS A 661 -29.27 -28.73 15.16
N ASN A 662 -29.94 -28.24 16.20
CA ASN A 662 -30.53 -29.05 17.24
C ASN A 662 -31.87 -28.47 17.64
N TYR A 663 -32.88 -29.33 17.73
CA TYR A 663 -34.21 -28.99 18.20
C TYR A 663 -34.87 -30.25 18.74
N TYR A 664 -35.52 -30.15 19.91
CA TYR A 664 -36.31 -31.23 20.47
C TYR A 664 -37.78 -31.03 20.11
N THR A 665 -38.33 -31.93 19.31
CA THR A 665 -39.74 -31.92 18.88
C THR A 665 -40.62 -32.90 19.66
N GLY A 666 -40.05 -33.76 20.50
CA GLY A 666 -40.77 -34.94 21.00
C GLY A 666 -41.17 -35.86 19.84
N ASN A 667 -42.48 -36.08 19.65
CA ASN A 667 -43.06 -36.88 18.56
C ASN A 667 -43.71 -36.02 17.44
N GLU A 668 -43.59 -34.69 17.48
CA GLU A 668 -44.23 -33.80 16.51
C GLU A 668 -43.26 -33.39 15.40
N THR A 669 -43.79 -33.06 14.22
CA THR A 669 -42.99 -32.43 13.15
C THR A 669 -42.87 -30.92 13.37
N LEU A 670 -41.77 -30.29 12.96
CA LEU A 670 -41.60 -28.84 13.08
C LEU A 670 -42.58 -28.10 12.15
N SER A 671 -43.60 -27.46 12.74
CA SER A 671 -44.60 -26.68 12.01
C SER A 671 -44.10 -25.29 11.61
N VAL A 672 -44.75 -24.67 10.64
CA VAL A 672 -44.45 -23.28 10.22
C VAL A 672 -44.66 -22.30 11.37
N ASP A 673 -45.69 -22.50 12.18
CA ASP A 673 -45.97 -21.65 13.35
C ASP A 673 -44.88 -21.78 14.42
N LYS A 674 -44.43 -23.01 14.70
CA LYS A 674 -43.34 -23.25 15.66
C LYS A 674 -42.01 -22.71 15.14
N LEU A 675 -41.75 -22.79 13.84
CA LEU A 675 -40.60 -22.15 13.20
C LEU A 675 -40.65 -20.62 13.33
N ASN A 676 -41.83 -20.00 13.08
CA ASN A 676 -42.02 -18.56 13.24
C ASN A 676 -41.81 -18.12 14.70
N GLN A 677 -42.29 -18.91 15.66
CA GLN A 677 -42.07 -18.69 17.07
C GLN A 677 -40.58 -18.78 17.45
N ILE A 678 -39.86 -19.79 16.95
CA ILE A 678 -38.40 -19.91 17.12
C ILE A 678 -37.70 -18.67 16.57
N GLN A 679 -38.04 -18.22 15.36
CA GLN A 679 -37.46 -17.01 14.76
C GLN A 679 -37.74 -15.77 15.60
N GLN A 680 -38.97 -15.61 16.13
CA GLN A 680 -39.32 -14.48 16.99
C GLN A 680 -38.51 -14.49 18.30
N TYR A 681 -38.46 -15.61 19.01
CA TYR A 681 -37.67 -15.72 20.24
C TYR A 681 -36.18 -15.53 20.00
N PHE A 682 -35.69 -16.01 18.86
CA PHE A 682 -34.32 -15.75 18.43
C PHE A 682 -34.07 -14.25 18.19
N ASN A 683 -34.97 -13.56 17.48
CA ASN A 683 -34.88 -12.11 17.26
C ASN A 683 -34.87 -11.33 18.58
N GLU A 684 -35.72 -11.69 19.54
CA GLU A 684 -35.77 -11.05 20.86
C GLU A 684 -34.51 -11.31 21.69
N SER A 685 -34.00 -12.55 21.67
CA SER A 685 -32.77 -12.96 22.37
C SER A 685 -31.56 -12.20 21.83
N ILE A 686 -31.33 -12.23 20.51
CA ILE A 686 -30.24 -11.49 19.86
C ILE A 686 -30.41 -9.98 20.08
N GLY A 687 -31.63 -9.46 20.00
CA GLY A 687 -31.90 -8.05 20.27
C GLY A 687 -31.50 -7.61 21.69
N LYS A 688 -31.78 -8.45 22.70
CA LYS A 688 -31.36 -8.20 24.10
C LYS A 688 -29.85 -8.28 24.26
N GLU A 689 -29.21 -9.30 23.66
CA GLU A 689 -27.77 -9.47 23.67
C GLU A 689 -27.04 -8.27 23.06
N CYS A 690 -27.42 -7.86 21.85
CA CYS A 690 -26.81 -6.71 21.18
C CYS A 690 -27.02 -5.41 21.96
N LYS A 691 -28.22 -5.18 22.55
CA LYS A 691 -28.47 -4.02 23.43
C LYS A 691 -27.56 -3.99 24.64
N SER A 692 -27.31 -5.16 25.25
CA SER A 692 -26.41 -5.28 26.39
C SER A 692 -24.98 -4.88 26.01
N VAL A 693 -24.48 -5.38 24.88
CA VAL A 693 -23.11 -5.08 24.44
C VAL A 693 -22.96 -3.61 24.07
N ILE A 694 -23.91 -3.00 23.36
CA ILE A 694 -23.91 -1.55 23.06
C ILE A 694 -23.85 -0.72 24.35
N LYS A 695 -24.58 -1.13 25.39
CA LYS A 695 -24.55 -0.43 26.67
C LYS A 695 -23.15 -0.45 27.30
N SER A 696 -22.45 -1.59 27.25
CA SER A 696 -21.07 -1.70 27.73
C SER A 696 -20.12 -0.85 26.87
N THR A 697 -20.26 -0.85 25.54
CA THR A 697 -19.41 -0.03 24.66
C THR A 697 -19.61 1.47 24.88
N GLN A 698 -20.84 1.93 25.12
CA GLN A 698 -21.15 3.35 25.40
C GLN A 698 -20.78 3.78 26.81
N ARG A 699 -21.01 2.96 27.84
CA ARG A 699 -20.90 3.37 29.25
C ARG A 699 -19.58 2.97 29.90
N GLU A 700 -19.16 1.72 29.70
CA GLU A 700 -17.98 1.16 30.36
C GLU A 700 -16.71 1.52 29.58
N PHE A 701 -16.68 1.22 28.29
CA PHE A 701 -15.47 1.40 27.48
C PHE A 701 -15.38 2.76 26.81
N GLN A 702 -16.53 3.38 26.52
CA GLN A 702 -16.66 4.61 25.73
C GLN A 702 -15.90 4.50 24.40
N VAL A 703 -16.10 3.38 23.72
CA VAL A 703 -15.50 3.03 22.42
C VAL A 703 -16.64 2.69 21.48
N ASP A 704 -16.54 3.12 20.22
CA ASP A 704 -17.42 2.68 19.14
C ASP A 704 -16.73 1.56 18.36
N PRO A 705 -16.90 0.28 18.75
CA PRO A 705 -16.39 -0.81 17.96
C PRO A 705 -17.34 -1.20 16.81
N ILE A 706 -18.55 -0.62 16.71
CA ILE A 706 -19.60 -1.05 15.75
C ILE A 706 -19.43 -0.35 14.40
N GLY A 707 -18.79 0.82 14.42
CA GLY A 707 -18.44 1.59 13.24
C GLY A 707 -19.47 2.66 12.89
N PHE A 708 -20.20 3.20 13.88
CA PHE A 708 -21.17 4.27 13.65
C PHE A 708 -20.47 5.58 13.25
N ARG A 709 -19.28 5.84 13.79
CA ARG A 709 -18.45 6.99 13.41
C ARG A 709 -18.16 6.96 11.92
N GLU A 710 -17.59 5.86 11.45
CA GLU A 710 -17.18 5.65 10.06
C GLU A 710 -18.40 5.67 9.15
N TYR A 711 -19.52 5.09 9.59
CA TYR A 711 -20.78 5.13 8.86
C TYR A 711 -21.27 6.57 8.62
N ILE A 712 -21.29 7.41 9.67
CA ILE A 712 -21.70 8.82 9.53
C ILE A 712 -20.69 9.60 8.70
N GLU A 713 -19.39 9.38 8.89
CA GLU A 713 -18.35 10.03 8.11
C GLU A 713 -18.48 9.73 6.61
N LYS A 714 -18.72 8.47 6.25
CA LYS A 714 -18.82 8.00 4.86
C LYS A 714 -20.14 8.39 4.20
N TYR A 715 -21.28 8.20 4.88
CA TYR A 715 -22.62 8.31 4.27
C TYR A 715 -23.39 9.58 4.65
N HIS A 716 -23.02 10.25 5.74
CA HIS A 716 -23.67 11.47 6.23
C HIS A 716 -22.65 12.58 6.53
N PRO A 717 -21.82 13.01 5.55
CA PRO A 717 -20.69 13.91 5.80
C PRO A 717 -21.09 15.29 6.35
N PHE A 718 -22.32 15.76 6.07
CA PHE A 718 -22.84 16.99 6.67
C PHE A 718 -23.13 16.85 8.16
N LEU A 719 -23.72 15.73 8.57
CA LEU A 719 -23.94 15.40 9.97
C LEU A 719 -22.60 15.18 10.68
N TRP A 720 -21.67 14.47 10.04
CA TRP A 720 -20.31 14.27 10.55
C TRP A 720 -19.63 15.60 10.90
N LYS A 721 -19.71 16.60 10.03
CA LYS A 721 -19.10 17.93 10.27
C LYS A 721 -19.61 18.60 11.55
N GLN A 722 -20.83 18.30 12.00
CA GLN A 722 -21.42 18.84 13.22
C GLN A 722 -20.94 18.12 14.48
N VAL A 723 -20.81 16.78 14.42
CA VAL A 723 -20.54 15.94 15.60
C VAL A 723 -19.08 15.52 15.76
N LYS A 724 -18.24 15.70 14.74
CA LYS A 724 -16.86 15.17 14.70
C LYS A 724 -15.97 15.59 15.87
N ASN A 725 -16.14 16.80 16.40
CA ASN A 725 -15.28 17.32 17.46
C ASN A 725 -15.62 16.70 18.82
N ASP A 726 -16.89 16.33 19.02
CA ASP A 726 -17.43 15.81 20.28
C ASP A 726 -17.96 14.38 20.09
N TRP A 727 -17.33 13.60 19.20
CA TRP A 727 -17.83 12.28 18.81
C TRP A 727 -17.98 11.34 20.00
N ASN A 728 -17.03 11.33 20.94
CA ASN A 728 -17.09 10.46 22.12
C ASN A 728 -18.36 10.72 22.95
N ASP A 729 -18.69 11.98 23.18
CA ASP A 729 -19.89 12.37 23.93
C ASP A 729 -21.17 12.15 23.11
N THR A 730 -21.10 12.40 21.81
CA THR A 730 -22.20 12.12 20.88
C THR A 730 -22.55 10.64 20.89
N TYR A 731 -21.56 9.75 20.76
CA TYR A 731 -21.73 8.30 20.78
C TYR A 731 -22.25 7.80 22.13
N LYS A 732 -21.69 8.32 23.24
CA LYS A 732 -22.14 7.97 24.60
C LYS A 732 -23.62 8.28 24.83
N ASN A 733 -24.12 9.38 24.26
CA ASN A 733 -25.50 9.83 24.43
C ASN A 733 -26.45 9.39 23.31
N ALA A 734 -25.93 8.72 22.28
CA ALA A 734 -26.72 8.25 21.15
C ALA A 734 -27.71 7.16 21.57
N VAL A 735 -28.90 7.20 20.98
CA VAL A 735 -29.90 6.13 21.13
C VAL A 735 -29.66 5.12 20.03
N VAL A 736 -29.55 3.83 20.38
CA VAL A 736 -29.36 2.75 19.41
C VAL A 736 -30.54 1.79 19.50
N ASN A 737 -31.37 1.80 18.47
CA ASN A 737 -32.47 0.87 18.30
C ASN A 737 -31.99 -0.33 17.48
N ILE A 738 -32.37 -1.53 17.90
CA ILE A 738 -31.96 -2.77 17.25
C ILE A 738 -33.21 -3.53 16.83
N ASN A 739 -33.30 -3.80 15.54
CA ASN A 739 -34.37 -4.55 14.91
C ASN A 739 -33.75 -5.79 14.27
N VAL A 740 -34.07 -6.97 14.79
CA VAL A 740 -33.54 -8.24 14.28
C VAL A 740 -34.63 -8.94 13.48
N ASN A 741 -34.28 -9.39 12.28
CA ASN A 741 -35.14 -10.21 11.43
C ASN A 741 -34.36 -11.45 11.00
N THR A 742 -34.78 -12.62 11.47
CA THR A 742 -34.14 -13.90 11.18
C THR A 742 -34.99 -14.74 10.26
N ASN A 743 -34.35 -15.32 9.24
CA ASN A 743 -34.93 -16.28 8.33
C ASN A 743 -34.18 -17.62 8.42
N ILE A 744 -34.84 -18.63 8.97
CA ILE A 744 -34.29 -19.98 9.07
C ILE A 744 -34.58 -20.71 7.76
N ARG A 745 -33.52 -20.93 6.98
CA ARG A 745 -33.61 -21.54 5.64
C ARG A 745 -33.58 -23.06 5.66
N ARG A 746 -33.02 -23.66 6.72
CA ARG A 746 -32.82 -25.11 6.84
C ARG A 746 -33.16 -25.57 8.25
N ILE A 747 -33.89 -26.69 8.33
CA ILE A 747 -34.41 -27.24 9.59
C ILE A 747 -33.87 -28.64 9.91
N GLY A 748 -32.96 -29.17 9.07
CA GLY A 748 -32.48 -30.54 9.14
C GLY A 748 -33.13 -31.47 8.11
N VAL A 749 -32.78 -32.76 8.15
CA VAL A 749 -33.26 -33.80 7.21
C VAL A 749 -34.45 -34.60 7.77
N THR A 750 -34.78 -34.42 9.05
CA THR A 750 -35.93 -35.02 9.73
C THR A 750 -36.97 -33.94 9.98
N LYS A 751 -38.20 -34.19 9.53
CA LYS A 751 -39.32 -33.26 9.63
C LYS A 751 -39.97 -33.30 11.00
#